data_AF-L7UIC4-F1
#
_entry.id   AF-L7UIC4-F1
#
_cell.length_a   1.000
_cell.length_b   1.000
_cell.length_c   1.000
_cell.angle_alpha   90.00
_cell.angle_beta   90.00
_cell.angle_gamma   90.00
#
_symmetry.space_group_name_H-M   'P 1'
#
loop_
_entity.id
_entity.type
_entity.pdbx_description
1 polymer ?
#
loop_
_entity_poly.entity_id
_entity_poly.type
_entity_poly.pdbx_seq_one_letter_code
_entity_poly.pdbx_strand_id
1 'polypeptide(L)'
;MHSAIAALAAAATLSAAPAVPARSPSNPRAPQATASPDTQAITAKMDAVIDKALQEQRIVGTVVVVVKDGQVIYRRAAGYSDREARTPMREDAVFRLASMTKPLVSTTALALVDQGKLSLEDPVTRYLPTFRPRLADGREPIITVRHLLTHSSGLMYGFQHAPGEGYPKAGISDGLDNPQGLTLEENLRRLSSVPLAFEPGARWHYSLSTDVLGAVVARAGGAALPQVVEKLVTQPLKMKDTGFSVKDASRLAVPYSDGKPAPVRMGQAHGVPFGEGVVQFAPDRVLNPSAFPSGGAGMVGTADDFARFLEALRQGGAPVLKKSTAQQLGVVQRGPEAQTQGPGWGWGLLSAVLVDPAPTHSPQSAGTWQWGGAYGHNWFVDAKKNLTVVAMTNTAFEGMNGPFTFEVRDAAYASEAPVTGVKLHPLDCGSAEFKDLSPFTDTGELDGESGTLSAPCFLIRHPRGNLLWDAGLGDHLAQEPNGHEQRPGVRFVVKKTLASQLEQLGLKASDVQFVAFSHLHVDHTGNARNFQSSTWLVHRDEWNWSLQKPTPPGVDASALAGHPKQKTVLLNADHDVFGDGSVRILKTPGHTPGHQVLLVRLPKTGNVMLSGDLFHTRENFEKGLMPSFNFNRADTLASIDRVYKMLKNTNGQIIIQHDAKEMAKLPAFPQAME
;
A
#
# COMPACT_ATOMS: atom_id res chain seq x y z
N MET A 1 81.84 -6.18 -11.93
CA MET A 1 82.12 -4.76 -11.61
C MET A 1 80.79 -4.02 -11.59
N HIS A 2 80.44 -3.45 -10.42
CA HIS A 2 79.29 -2.56 -10.10
C HIS A 2 77.88 -3.17 -10.26
N SER A 3 77.30 -3.92 -9.30
CA SER A 3 76.82 -3.61 -7.93
C SER A 3 75.70 -2.57 -7.83
N ALA A 4 74.47 -3.02 -7.49
CA ALA A 4 73.66 -2.58 -6.32
C ALA A 4 72.24 -3.23 -6.39
N ILE A 5 72.00 -4.31 -5.65
CA ILE A 5 71.24 -4.36 -4.36
C ILE A 5 69.72 -4.15 -4.54
N ALA A 6 69.00 -5.27 -4.43
CA ALA A 6 67.57 -5.34 -4.18
C ALA A 6 67.27 -5.12 -2.69
N ALA A 7 66.25 -4.32 -2.39
CA ALA A 7 65.62 -4.26 -1.08
C ALA A 7 64.09 -4.15 -1.26
N LEU A 8 63.38 -5.17 -0.76
CA LEU A 8 61.92 -5.20 -0.65
C LEU A 8 61.44 -4.09 0.31
N ALA A 9 60.48 -3.29 -0.11
CA ALA A 9 59.63 -2.50 0.77
C ALA A 9 58.18 -2.96 0.60
N ALA A 10 57.64 -3.63 1.62
CA ALA A 10 56.23 -3.97 1.72
C ALA A 10 55.43 -2.69 1.98
N ALA A 11 54.67 -2.25 0.97
CA ALA A 11 53.68 -1.20 1.14
C ALA A 11 52.42 -1.79 1.81
N ALA A 12 52.22 -1.48 3.08
CA ALA A 12 50.96 -1.71 3.77
C ALA A 12 49.89 -0.80 3.13
N THR A 13 48.96 -1.41 2.39
CA THR A 13 47.75 -0.73 1.90
C THR A 13 46.77 -0.62 3.07
N LEU A 14 46.62 0.59 3.63
CA LEU A 14 45.49 0.91 4.49
C LEU A 14 44.22 0.81 3.64
N SER A 15 43.45 -0.26 3.82
CA SER A 15 42.08 -0.35 3.32
C SER A 15 41.23 0.65 4.10
N ALA A 16 40.82 1.73 3.42
CA ALA A 16 39.83 2.66 3.97
C ALA A 16 38.49 1.92 4.09
N ALA A 17 38.01 1.77 5.31
CA ALA A 17 36.66 1.26 5.58
C ALA A 17 35.61 2.11 4.82
N PRO A 18 34.55 1.49 4.28
CA PRO A 18 33.49 2.23 3.60
C PRO A 18 32.80 3.16 4.60
N ALA A 19 32.75 4.45 4.27
CA ALA A 19 32.01 5.44 5.04
C ALA A 19 30.54 5.03 5.12
N VAL A 20 30.03 4.82 6.34
CA VAL A 20 28.60 4.64 6.60
C VAL A 20 27.88 5.90 6.11
N PRO A 21 26.90 5.81 5.19
CA PRO A 21 26.20 6.99 4.70
C PRO A 21 25.47 7.67 5.86
N ALA A 22 25.69 8.98 6.02
CA ALA A 22 25.04 9.78 7.04
C ALA A 22 23.51 9.68 6.92
N ARG A 23 22.83 9.40 8.04
CA ARG A 23 21.36 9.33 8.13
C ARG A 23 20.73 10.61 7.57
N SER A 24 19.76 10.47 6.66
CA SER A 24 18.92 11.58 6.21
C SER A 24 18.22 12.24 7.42
N PRO A 25 18.10 13.57 7.48
CA PRO A 25 17.45 14.25 8.58
C PRO A 25 15.97 13.87 8.62
N SER A 26 15.53 13.27 9.72
CA SER A 26 14.13 13.29 10.13
C SER A 26 13.91 14.60 10.88
N ASN A 27 13.18 15.54 10.29
CA ASN A 27 12.78 16.74 11.02
C ASN A 27 11.64 16.36 11.99
N PRO A 28 11.84 16.46 13.32
CA PRO A 28 10.79 16.15 14.28
C PRO A 28 9.65 17.18 14.16
N ARG A 29 8.40 16.69 14.21
CA ARG A 29 7.19 17.53 14.15
C ARG A 29 7.02 18.34 15.44
N ALA A 30 6.50 19.56 15.32
CA ALA A 30 6.01 20.29 16.49
C ALA A 30 4.82 19.54 17.14
N PRO A 31 4.71 19.49 18.48
CA PRO A 31 3.58 18.84 19.15
C PRO A 31 2.26 19.52 18.76
N GLN A 32 1.28 18.75 18.28
CA GLN A 32 -0.10 19.24 18.14
C GLN A 32 -0.86 19.00 19.45
N ALA A 33 -1.77 19.91 19.81
CA ALA A 33 -2.73 19.72 20.90
C ALA A 33 -3.51 18.40 20.72
N THR A 34 -4.00 17.83 21.83
CA THR A 34 -4.55 16.45 21.98
C THR A 34 -5.30 15.96 20.73
N ALA A 35 -4.56 15.33 19.81
CA ALA A 35 -5.09 14.79 18.57
C ALA A 35 -6.00 13.59 18.87
N SER A 36 -7.03 13.36 18.06
CA SER A 36 -7.86 12.15 18.21
C SER A 36 -7.01 10.88 18.09
N PRO A 37 -7.42 9.76 18.73
CA PRO A 37 -6.76 8.46 18.59
C PRO A 37 -6.45 8.09 17.12
N ASP A 38 -7.44 8.22 16.23
CA ASP A 38 -7.26 8.00 14.79
C ASP A 38 -6.19 8.92 14.17
N THR A 39 -6.17 10.20 14.54
CA THR A 39 -5.14 11.14 14.06
C THR A 39 -3.74 10.73 14.54
N GLN A 40 -3.62 10.20 15.76
CA GLN A 40 -2.36 9.69 16.30
C GLN A 40 -1.92 8.43 15.55
N ALA A 41 -2.82 7.48 15.27
CA ALA A 41 -2.52 6.30 14.48
C ALA A 41 -2.11 6.64 13.04
N ILE A 42 -2.87 7.52 12.35
CA ILE A 42 -2.52 8.03 11.01
C ILE A 42 -1.13 8.65 11.06
N THR A 43 -0.87 9.54 12.03
CA THR A 43 0.44 10.18 12.19
C THR A 43 1.56 9.15 12.33
N ALA A 44 1.45 8.24 13.29
CA ALA A 44 2.49 7.26 13.58
C ALA A 44 2.74 6.30 12.40
N LYS A 45 1.68 5.85 11.71
CA LYS A 45 1.80 4.99 10.52
C LYS A 45 2.40 5.74 9.35
N MET A 46 1.98 6.98 9.12
CA MET A 46 2.51 7.81 8.04
C MET A 46 4.00 8.10 8.24
N ASP A 47 4.40 8.42 9.49
CA ASP A 47 5.80 8.63 9.83
C ASP A 47 6.65 7.39 9.58
N ALA A 48 6.18 6.22 10.02
CA ALA A 48 6.87 4.95 9.80
C ALA A 48 7.03 4.62 8.30
N VAL A 49 6.01 4.88 7.49
CA VAL A 49 6.07 4.66 6.03
C VAL A 49 7.10 5.58 5.37
N ILE A 50 7.07 6.88 5.69
CA ILE A 50 8.01 7.86 5.14
C ILE A 50 9.45 7.54 5.55
N ASP A 51 9.67 7.25 6.84
CA ASP A 51 11.01 6.96 7.37
C ASP A 51 11.57 5.67 6.78
N LYS A 52 10.75 4.63 6.62
CA LYS A 52 11.12 3.38 5.96
C LYS A 52 11.52 3.63 4.51
N ALA A 53 10.72 4.37 3.74
CA ALA A 53 11.02 4.64 2.32
C ALA A 53 12.32 5.45 2.13
N LEU A 54 12.62 6.37 3.04
CA LEU A 54 13.90 7.10 3.07
C LEU A 54 15.07 6.19 3.46
N GLN A 55 14.89 5.34 4.47
CA GLN A 55 15.91 4.39 4.94
C GLN A 55 16.26 3.36 3.87
N GLU A 56 15.27 2.86 3.14
CA GLU A 56 15.42 1.92 2.03
C GLU A 56 15.91 2.61 0.74
N GLN A 57 16.15 3.92 0.78
CA GLN A 57 16.54 4.74 -0.37
C GLN A 57 15.59 4.57 -1.57
N ARG A 58 14.29 4.39 -1.32
CA ARG A 58 13.26 4.35 -2.38
C ARG A 58 12.86 5.75 -2.82
N ILE A 59 12.87 6.71 -1.89
CA ILE A 59 12.62 8.14 -2.17
C ILE A 59 13.76 9.00 -1.64
N VAL A 60 13.97 10.18 -2.24
CA VAL A 60 14.96 11.17 -1.78
C VAL A 60 14.35 12.18 -0.81
N GLY A 61 13.16 12.67 -1.12
CA GLY A 61 12.40 13.57 -0.27
C GLY A 61 10.93 13.64 -0.65
N THR A 62 10.10 14.05 0.30
CA THR A 62 8.64 14.08 0.15
C THR A 62 8.01 15.19 0.99
N VAL A 63 6.86 15.68 0.53
CA VAL A 63 5.89 16.42 1.33
C VAL A 63 4.56 15.68 1.24
N VAL A 64 4.04 15.25 2.39
CA VAL A 64 2.74 14.57 2.51
C VAL A 64 1.78 15.43 3.33
N VAL A 65 0.57 15.62 2.81
CA VAL A 65 -0.54 16.32 3.47
C VAL A 65 -1.76 15.40 3.52
N VAL A 66 -2.34 15.23 4.70
CA VAL A 66 -3.61 14.52 4.92
C VAL A 66 -4.62 15.50 5.51
N VAL A 67 -5.75 15.64 4.80
CA VAL A 67 -6.91 16.39 5.26
C VAL A 67 -8.02 15.41 5.57
N LYS A 68 -8.58 15.50 6.78
CA LYS A 68 -9.71 14.70 7.24
C LYS A 68 -10.77 15.63 7.80
N ASP A 69 -12.02 15.46 7.36
CA ASP A 69 -13.15 16.29 7.79
C ASP A 69 -12.90 17.80 7.60
N GLY A 70 -12.18 18.15 6.53
CA GLY A 70 -11.83 19.53 6.19
C GLY A 70 -10.67 20.13 7.01
N GLN A 71 -10.03 19.35 7.89
CA GLN A 71 -8.89 19.79 8.71
C GLN A 71 -7.61 19.08 8.29
N VAL A 72 -6.50 19.81 8.22
CA VAL A 72 -5.16 19.21 8.00
C VAL A 72 -4.78 18.46 9.28
N ILE A 73 -4.86 17.14 9.27
CA ILE A 73 -4.53 16.27 10.41
C ILE A 73 -3.09 15.76 10.37
N TYR A 74 -2.46 15.80 9.19
CA TYR A 74 -1.06 15.45 9.00
C TYR A 74 -0.44 16.33 7.92
N ARG A 75 0.76 16.84 8.21
CA ARG A 75 1.62 17.57 7.27
C ARG A 75 3.06 17.29 7.67
N ARG A 76 3.86 16.80 6.73
CA ARG A 76 5.28 16.55 6.97
C ARG A 76 6.10 16.67 5.70
N ALA A 77 7.22 17.38 5.81
CA ALA A 77 8.33 17.31 4.88
C ALA A 77 9.42 16.39 5.44
N ALA A 78 9.98 15.53 4.60
CA ALA A 78 11.04 14.60 5.00
C ALA A 78 12.05 14.36 3.88
N GLY A 79 13.28 14.02 4.26
CA GLY A 79 14.39 13.81 3.31
C GLY A 79 14.98 15.12 2.76
N TYR A 80 15.46 15.08 1.53
CA TYR A 80 16.16 16.19 0.89
C TYR A 80 15.41 16.75 -0.32
N SER A 81 15.37 18.08 -0.42
CA SER A 81 14.98 18.79 -1.65
C SER A 81 16.09 18.71 -2.70
N ASP A 82 17.35 18.73 -2.27
CA ASP A 82 18.55 18.44 -3.07
C ASP A 82 19.50 17.62 -2.18
N ARG A 83 19.69 16.34 -2.52
CA ARG A 83 20.51 15.41 -1.76
C ARG A 83 21.99 15.75 -1.85
N GLU A 84 22.48 16.12 -3.03
CA GLU A 84 23.89 16.41 -3.25
C GLU A 84 24.31 17.70 -2.54
N ALA A 85 23.43 18.70 -2.51
CA ALA A 85 23.62 19.93 -1.74
C ALA A 85 23.20 19.81 -0.25
N ARG A 86 22.72 18.64 0.18
CA ARG A 86 22.16 18.39 1.52
C ARG A 86 21.11 19.41 1.96
N THR A 87 20.33 19.92 1.02
CA THR A 87 19.24 20.86 1.30
C THR A 87 18.03 20.08 1.80
N PRO A 88 17.59 20.28 3.06
CA PRO A 88 16.46 19.53 3.60
C PRO A 88 15.17 19.86 2.85
N MET A 89 14.28 18.88 2.73
CA MET A 89 12.94 19.12 2.23
C MET A 89 12.18 20.05 3.18
N ARG A 90 11.41 20.98 2.62
CA ARG A 90 10.55 21.90 3.37
C ARG A 90 9.10 21.69 2.98
N GLU A 91 8.18 21.98 3.89
CA GLU A 91 6.73 21.81 3.65
C GLU A 91 6.21 22.76 2.56
N ASP A 92 6.92 23.87 2.34
CA ASP A 92 6.65 24.85 1.29
C ASP A 92 7.44 24.60 -0.01
N ALA A 93 8.08 23.44 -0.16
CA ALA A 93 8.79 23.09 -1.39
C ALA A 93 7.86 23.10 -2.61
N VAL A 94 8.38 23.62 -3.72
CA VAL A 94 7.69 23.68 -5.01
C VAL A 94 8.11 22.48 -5.84
N PHE A 95 7.13 21.76 -6.37
CA PHE A 95 7.32 20.56 -7.19
C PHE A 95 6.86 20.80 -8.62
N ARG A 96 7.53 20.18 -9.57
CA ARG A 96 7.05 20.04 -10.95
C ARG A 96 5.90 19.05 -10.96
N LEU A 97 4.69 19.50 -11.26
CA LEU A 97 3.46 18.73 -11.03
C LEU A 97 3.27 17.58 -12.02
N ALA A 98 3.89 17.64 -13.20
CA ALA A 98 3.59 16.72 -14.29
C ALA A 98 2.06 16.57 -14.44
N SER A 99 1.54 15.34 -14.42
CA SER A 99 0.13 15.05 -14.64
C SER A 99 -0.83 15.51 -13.53
N MET A 100 -0.34 16.02 -12.40
CA MET A 100 -1.17 16.78 -11.46
C MET A 100 -1.62 18.13 -12.04
N THR A 101 -1.05 18.57 -13.17
CA THR A 101 -1.53 19.72 -13.96
C THR A 101 -2.95 19.48 -14.52
N LYS A 102 -3.25 18.23 -14.90
CA LYS A 102 -4.51 17.87 -15.59
C LYS A 102 -5.76 18.30 -14.82
N PRO A 103 -5.92 17.96 -13.53
CA PRO A 103 -7.13 18.34 -12.81
C PRO A 103 -7.31 19.87 -12.70
N LEU A 104 -6.23 20.67 -12.66
CA LEU A 104 -6.31 22.13 -12.66
C LEU A 104 -6.86 22.68 -13.99
N VAL A 105 -6.36 22.16 -15.11
CA VAL A 105 -6.81 22.57 -16.46
C VAL A 105 -8.22 22.06 -16.75
N SER A 106 -8.53 20.82 -16.38
CA SER A 106 -9.89 20.26 -16.48
C SER A 106 -10.91 21.06 -15.66
N THR A 107 -10.55 21.45 -14.43
CA THR A 107 -11.39 22.33 -13.60
C THR A 107 -11.60 23.69 -14.25
N THR A 108 -10.56 24.25 -14.86
CA THR A 108 -10.65 25.52 -15.60
C THR A 108 -11.64 25.41 -16.77
N ALA A 109 -11.60 24.30 -17.51
CA ALA A 109 -12.58 24.02 -18.57
C ALA A 109 -14.01 23.91 -18.01
N LEU A 110 -14.19 23.19 -16.90
CA LEU A 110 -15.50 23.06 -16.23
C LEU A 110 -16.02 24.38 -15.67
N ALA A 111 -15.15 25.27 -15.19
CA ALA A 111 -15.53 26.62 -14.77
C ALA A 111 -16.02 27.47 -15.97
N LEU A 112 -15.43 27.29 -17.15
CA LEU A 112 -15.93 27.91 -18.39
C LEU A 112 -17.26 27.30 -18.83
N VAL A 113 -17.50 26.01 -18.58
CA VAL A 113 -18.81 25.37 -18.77
C VAL A 113 -19.86 25.99 -17.85
N ASP A 114 -19.54 26.18 -16.58
CA ASP A 114 -20.44 26.84 -15.63
C ASP A 114 -20.78 28.28 -16.02
N GLN A 115 -19.86 28.96 -16.70
CA GLN A 115 -20.04 30.31 -17.26
C GLN A 115 -20.78 30.32 -18.61
N GLY A 116 -21.10 29.15 -19.19
CA GLY A 116 -21.73 29.05 -20.51
C GLY A 116 -20.81 29.43 -21.68
N LYS A 117 -19.49 29.51 -21.45
CA LYS A 117 -18.48 29.84 -22.48
C LYS A 117 -17.92 28.62 -23.19
N LEU A 118 -18.18 27.43 -22.64
CA LEU A 118 -17.77 26.14 -23.16
C LEU A 118 -18.92 25.15 -22.95
N SER A 119 -19.09 24.19 -23.84
CA SER A 119 -19.95 23.03 -23.62
C SER A 119 -19.13 21.74 -23.66
N LEU A 120 -19.53 20.74 -22.89
CA LEU A 120 -18.94 19.40 -22.96
C LEU A 120 -19.10 18.77 -24.36
N GLU A 121 -20.17 19.14 -25.07
CA GLU A 121 -20.46 18.62 -26.42
C GLU A 121 -19.93 19.52 -27.53
N ASP A 122 -19.27 20.64 -27.22
CA ASP A 122 -18.68 21.46 -28.27
C ASP A 122 -17.62 20.65 -29.03
N PRO A 123 -17.61 20.70 -30.37
CA PRO A 123 -16.54 20.14 -31.15
C PRO A 123 -15.27 20.97 -30.93
N VAL A 124 -14.12 20.30 -30.77
CA VAL A 124 -12.82 20.95 -30.57
C VAL A 124 -12.49 21.93 -31.69
N THR A 125 -12.93 21.64 -32.92
CA THR A 125 -12.75 22.49 -34.10
C THR A 125 -13.46 23.85 -34.02
N ARG A 126 -14.42 24.02 -33.10
CA ARG A 126 -14.99 25.34 -32.77
C ARG A 126 -13.94 26.31 -32.23
N TYR A 127 -12.99 25.80 -31.47
CA TYR A 127 -11.94 26.58 -30.80
C TYR A 127 -10.59 26.46 -31.51
N LEU A 128 -10.32 25.31 -32.13
CA LEU A 128 -9.08 24.98 -32.84
C LEU A 128 -9.42 24.50 -34.26
N PRO A 129 -9.76 25.40 -35.20
CA PRO A 129 -10.30 25.02 -36.51
C PRO A 129 -9.40 24.13 -37.38
N THR A 130 -8.09 24.17 -37.12
CA THR A 130 -7.06 23.40 -37.84
C THR A 130 -6.72 22.07 -37.17
N PHE A 131 -7.19 21.81 -35.95
CA PHE A 131 -6.96 20.54 -35.26
C PHE A 131 -7.99 19.50 -35.70
N ARG A 132 -7.64 18.73 -36.73
CA ARG A 132 -8.52 17.77 -37.42
C ARG A 132 -7.81 16.44 -37.63
N PRO A 133 -7.43 15.73 -36.54
CA PRO A 133 -6.82 14.41 -36.67
C PRO A 133 -7.81 13.44 -37.33
N ARG A 134 -7.26 12.54 -38.15
CA ARG A 134 -8.02 11.53 -38.89
C ARG A 134 -7.89 10.16 -38.24
N LEU A 135 -8.82 9.26 -38.53
CA LEU A 135 -8.62 7.83 -38.28
C LEU A 135 -7.67 7.24 -39.33
N ALA A 136 -7.20 6.01 -39.09
CA ALA A 136 -6.33 5.30 -40.03
C ALA A 136 -6.97 5.09 -41.42
N ASP A 137 -8.31 5.07 -41.50
CA ASP A 137 -9.08 4.99 -42.74
C ASP A 137 -9.30 6.35 -43.44
N GLY A 138 -8.74 7.43 -42.89
CA GLY A 138 -8.79 8.77 -43.45
C GLY A 138 -10.01 9.61 -43.06
N ARG A 139 -10.99 9.06 -42.33
CA ARG A 139 -12.15 9.83 -41.85
C ARG A 139 -11.75 10.87 -40.80
N GLU A 140 -12.40 12.04 -40.81
CA GLU A 140 -12.26 13.08 -39.79
C GLU A 140 -13.43 13.00 -38.79
N PRO A 141 -13.28 12.31 -37.64
CA PRO A 141 -14.34 12.22 -36.65
C PRO A 141 -14.47 13.50 -35.82
N ILE A 142 -15.63 13.68 -35.18
CA ILE A 142 -15.84 14.79 -34.25
C ILE A 142 -15.23 14.44 -32.89
N ILE A 143 -14.24 15.24 -32.46
CA ILE A 143 -13.73 15.22 -31.09
C ILE A 143 -14.45 16.33 -30.31
N THR A 144 -15.08 15.99 -29.19
CA THR A 144 -15.74 16.96 -28.29
C THR A 144 -14.86 17.31 -27.10
N VAL A 145 -15.21 18.38 -26.37
CA VAL A 145 -14.57 18.73 -25.09
C VAL A 145 -14.68 17.58 -24.08
N ARG A 146 -15.81 16.88 -24.03
CA ARG A 146 -15.99 15.68 -23.19
C ARG A 146 -14.95 14.62 -23.55
N HIS A 147 -14.73 14.34 -24.85
CA HIS A 147 -13.74 13.37 -25.27
C HIS A 147 -12.33 13.71 -24.79
N LEU A 148 -11.99 15.01 -24.72
CA LEU A 148 -10.71 15.45 -24.17
C LEU A 148 -10.63 15.23 -22.64
N LEU A 149 -11.65 15.67 -21.89
CA LEU A 149 -11.71 15.50 -20.43
C LEU A 149 -11.69 14.02 -20.01
N THR A 150 -12.28 13.15 -20.82
CA THR A 150 -12.42 11.72 -20.50
C THR A 150 -11.34 10.84 -21.13
N HIS A 151 -10.29 11.42 -21.72
CA HIS A 151 -9.24 10.68 -22.44
C HIS A 151 -9.81 9.62 -23.41
N SER A 152 -10.84 10.01 -24.16
CA SER A 152 -11.51 9.14 -25.12
C SER A 152 -11.53 9.76 -26.52
N SER A 153 -10.58 10.64 -26.83
CA SER A 153 -10.49 11.35 -28.11
C SER A 153 -9.86 10.51 -29.22
N GLY A 154 -9.27 9.36 -28.89
CA GLY A 154 -8.43 8.58 -29.81
C GLY A 154 -6.96 9.03 -29.85
N LEU A 155 -6.61 10.12 -29.16
CA LEU A 155 -5.21 10.57 -29.02
C LEU A 155 -4.42 9.64 -28.09
N MET A 156 -3.09 9.73 -28.14
CA MET A 156 -2.14 8.98 -27.33
C MET A 156 -1.07 9.90 -26.71
N TYR A 157 -0.02 9.34 -26.14
CA TYR A 157 1.21 9.97 -25.67
C TYR A 157 2.43 9.37 -26.38
N GLY A 158 3.51 10.14 -26.52
CA GLY A 158 4.75 9.70 -27.14
C GLY A 158 5.41 8.53 -26.42
N PHE A 159 5.45 8.53 -25.09
CA PHE A 159 5.96 7.43 -24.28
C PHE A 159 5.16 6.11 -24.38
N GLN A 160 4.05 6.09 -25.12
CA GLN A 160 3.25 4.88 -25.40
C GLN A 160 3.63 4.23 -26.74
N HIS A 161 4.59 4.80 -27.47
CA HIS A 161 5.11 4.25 -28.71
C HIS A 161 6.58 3.85 -28.52
N ALA A 162 7.01 2.84 -29.28
CA ALA A 162 8.42 2.53 -29.41
C ALA A 162 9.22 3.74 -29.94
N PRO A 163 10.48 3.92 -29.52
CA PRO A 163 11.33 5.00 -30.03
C PRO A 163 11.41 4.99 -31.57
N GLY A 164 11.19 6.15 -32.20
CA GLY A 164 11.25 6.30 -33.67
C GLY A 164 9.99 5.89 -34.42
N GLU A 165 8.91 5.52 -33.72
CA GLU A 165 7.60 5.23 -34.29
C GLU A 165 6.55 6.28 -33.90
N GLY A 166 5.35 6.22 -34.50
CA GLY A 166 4.19 7.02 -34.14
C GLY A 166 4.49 8.48 -33.76
N TYR A 167 4.18 8.83 -32.50
CA TYR A 167 4.33 10.19 -31.99
C TYR A 167 5.79 10.66 -31.86
N PRO A 168 6.73 9.84 -31.33
CA PRO A 168 8.15 10.15 -31.38
C PRO A 168 8.66 10.45 -32.79
N LYS A 169 8.26 9.67 -33.81
CA LYS A 169 8.65 9.90 -35.22
C LYS A 169 8.16 11.23 -35.75
N ALA A 170 6.95 11.64 -35.36
CA ALA A 170 6.36 12.92 -35.73
C ALA A 170 6.95 14.10 -34.91
N GLY A 171 7.86 13.84 -33.97
CA GLY A 171 8.46 14.87 -33.12
C GLY A 171 7.44 15.54 -32.19
N ILE A 172 6.44 14.78 -31.72
CA ILE A 172 5.44 15.27 -30.77
C ILE A 172 6.05 15.27 -29.36
N SER A 173 5.91 16.38 -28.65
CA SER A 173 6.31 16.56 -27.25
C SER A 173 5.18 16.14 -26.30
N ASP A 174 5.56 15.44 -25.23
CA ASP A 174 4.66 15.01 -24.16
C ASP A 174 4.48 16.08 -23.06
N GLY A 175 5.15 17.22 -23.20
CA GLY A 175 5.06 18.36 -22.29
C GLY A 175 5.93 18.25 -21.03
N LEU A 176 6.73 17.18 -20.91
CA LEU A 176 7.75 17.00 -19.85
C LEU A 176 9.17 17.28 -20.37
N ASP A 177 9.37 17.20 -21.68
CA ASP A 177 10.55 17.58 -22.41
C ASP A 177 10.60 19.09 -22.70
N ASN A 178 11.74 19.58 -23.18
CA ASN A 178 11.97 21.01 -23.47
C ASN A 178 12.62 21.21 -24.86
N PRO A 179 11.96 20.81 -25.96
CA PRO A 179 12.47 21.02 -27.31
C PRO A 179 12.56 22.52 -27.62
N GLN A 180 13.70 22.95 -28.13
CA GLN A 180 13.95 24.37 -28.42
C GLN A 180 12.98 24.89 -29.49
N GLY A 181 12.35 26.02 -29.21
CA GLY A 181 11.48 26.73 -30.17
C GLY A 181 10.13 26.07 -30.47
N LEU A 182 9.79 24.94 -29.83
CA LEU A 182 8.50 24.29 -30.05
C LEU A 182 7.37 25.06 -29.38
N THR A 183 6.41 25.55 -30.17
CA THR A 183 5.18 26.18 -29.65
C THR A 183 4.08 25.13 -29.43
N LEU A 184 3.08 25.45 -28.61
CA LEU A 184 1.91 24.58 -28.45
C LEU A 184 1.18 24.37 -29.78
N GLU A 185 1.04 25.42 -30.60
CA GLU A 185 0.41 25.33 -31.93
C GLU A 185 1.13 24.36 -32.86
N GLU A 186 2.47 24.42 -32.92
CA GLU A 186 3.25 23.49 -33.71
C GLU A 186 3.15 22.06 -33.17
N ASN A 187 3.17 21.87 -31.85
CA ASN A 187 2.99 20.54 -31.26
C ASN A 187 1.60 19.96 -31.56
N LEU A 188 0.55 20.79 -31.52
CA LEU A 188 -0.81 20.40 -31.89
C LEU A 188 -0.94 20.09 -33.39
N ARG A 189 -0.22 20.83 -34.26
CA ARG A 189 -0.15 20.53 -35.69
C ARG A 189 0.47 19.16 -35.94
N ARG A 190 1.58 18.85 -35.27
CA ARG A 190 2.22 17.52 -35.32
C ARG A 190 1.28 16.44 -34.80
N LEU A 191 0.64 16.68 -33.67
CA LEU A 191 -0.34 15.78 -33.08
C LEU A 191 -1.50 15.48 -34.04
N SER A 192 -2.01 16.50 -34.73
CA SER A 192 -3.08 16.34 -35.73
C SER A 192 -2.64 15.59 -37.00
N SER A 193 -1.34 15.42 -37.23
CA SER A 193 -0.82 14.72 -38.42
C SER A 193 -0.74 13.20 -38.25
N VAL A 194 -0.83 12.70 -37.01
CA VAL A 194 -0.82 11.26 -36.72
C VAL A 194 -2.26 10.76 -36.58
N PRO A 195 -2.62 9.61 -37.18
CA PRO A 195 -3.97 9.06 -37.04
C PRO A 195 -4.37 8.76 -35.59
N LEU A 196 -5.65 8.95 -35.28
CA LEU A 196 -6.27 8.53 -34.02
C LEU A 196 -6.23 7.00 -33.91
N ALA A 197 -6.00 6.51 -32.70
CA ALA A 197 -5.91 5.08 -32.41
C ALA A 197 -7.28 4.37 -32.37
N PHE A 198 -8.37 5.13 -32.26
CA PHE A 198 -9.74 4.63 -32.21
C PHE A 198 -10.75 5.77 -32.38
N GLU A 199 -12.00 5.43 -32.65
CA GLU A 199 -13.13 6.37 -32.74
C GLU A 199 -13.30 7.18 -31.46
N PRO A 200 -13.39 8.52 -31.52
CA PRO A 200 -13.67 9.34 -30.37
C PRO A 200 -14.94 8.87 -29.64
N GLY A 201 -14.79 8.58 -28.35
CA GLY A 201 -15.85 8.10 -27.48
C GLY A 201 -15.92 6.57 -27.32
N ALA A 202 -15.22 5.79 -28.14
CA ALA A 202 -15.34 4.33 -28.14
C ALA A 202 -14.67 3.65 -26.94
N ARG A 203 -13.52 4.16 -26.47
CA ARG A 203 -12.79 3.63 -25.32
C ARG A 203 -11.99 4.71 -24.60
N TRP A 204 -11.44 4.36 -23.45
CA TRP A 204 -10.48 5.20 -22.72
C TRP A 204 -9.05 4.88 -23.16
N HIS A 205 -8.22 5.92 -23.32
CA HIS A 205 -6.78 5.80 -23.46
C HIS A 205 -6.07 7.09 -23.03
N TYR A 206 -5.17 6.98 -22.05
CA TYR A 206 -4.40 8.12 -21.56
C TYR A 206 -3.61 8.80 -22.68
N SER A 207 -3.64 10.15 -22.73
CA SER A 207 -3.25 10.90 -23.94
C SER A 207 -2.97 12.38 -23.73
N LEU A 208 -2.40 13.03 -24.75
CA LEU A 208 -2.24 14.49 -24.88
C LEU A 208 -3.56 15.29 -24.95
N SER A 209 -4.70 14.67 -24.68
CA SER A 209 -6.01 15.32 -24.69
C SER A 209 -6.08 16.56 -23.80
N THR A 210 -5.39 16.59 -22.67
CA THR A 210 -5.41 17.74 -21.76
C THR A 210 -4.56 18.92 -22.28
N ASP A 211 -3.57 18.68 -23.12
CA ASP A 211 -2.82 19.74 -23.81
C ASP A 211 -3.69 20.41 -24.88
N VAL A 212 -4.45 19.60 -25.64
CA VAL A 212 -5.49 20.10 -26.55
C VAL A 212 -6.55 20.88 -25.78
N LEU A 213 -7.00 20.36 -24.63
CA LEU A 213 -7.96 21.04 -23.76
C LEU A 213 -7.40 22.39 -23.27
N GLY A 214 -6.11 22.48 -22.95
CA GLY A 214 -5.45 23.73 -22.59
C GLY A 214 -5.56 24.79 -23.68
N ALA A 215 -5.37 24.40 -24.94
CA ALA A 215 -5.56 25.31 -26.08
C ALA A 215 -7.04 25.70 -26.27
N VAL A 216 -7.98 24.77 -26.08
CA VAL A 216 -9.43 25.07 -26.07
C VAL A 216 -9.79 26.07 -24.96
N VAL A 217 -9.29 25.86 -23.75
CA VAL A 217 -9.49 26.76 -22.59
C VAL A 217 -8.94 28.15 -22.85
N ALA A 218 -7.75 28.26 -23.45
CA ALA A 218 -7.18 29.56 -23.80
C ALA A 218 -8.09 30.33 -24.80
N ARG A 219 -8.60 29.63 -25.83
CA ARG A 219 -9.49 30.23 -26.83
C ARG A 219 -10.85 30.60 -26.25
N ALA A 220 -11.49 29.70 -25.50
CA ALA A 220 -12.79 29.97 -24.86
C ALA A 220 -12.71 31.02 -23.73
N GLY A 221 -11.57 31.07 -23.03
CA GLY A 221 -11.29 32.05 -21.98
C GLY A 221 -10.85 33.42 -22.50
N GLY A 222 -10.44 33.51 -23.77
CA GLY A 222 -10.00 34.76 -24.41
C GLY A 222 -8.63 35.27 -23.95
N ALA A 223 -7.79 34.41 -23.37
CA ALA A 223 -6.46 34.74 -22.84
C ALA A 223 -5.52 33.52 -22.90
N ALA A 224 -4.23 33.70 -22.65
CA ALA A 224 -3.29 32.58 -22.61
C ALA A 224 -3.64 31.62 -21.46
N LEU A 225 -3.40 30.31 -21.65
CA LEU A 225 -3.76 29.28 -20.67
C LEU A 225 -3.33 29.61 -19.22
N PRO A 226 -2.09 30.09 -18.94
CA PRO A 226 -1.70 30.45 -17.59
C PRO A 226 -2.61 31.49 -16.93
N GLN A 227 -3.05 32.49 -17.70
CA GLN A 227 -3.91 33.58 -17.22
C GLN A 227 -5.33 33.11 -16.94
N VAL A 228 -5.86 32.19 -17.75
CA VAL A 228 -7.20 31.62 -17.55
C VAL A 228 -7.22 30.73 -16.31
N VAL A 229 -6.20 29.85 -16.15
CA VAL A 229 -6.04 29.01 -14.96
C VAL A 229 -5.86 29.86 -13.70
N GLU A 230 -5.05 30.92 -13.78
CA GLU A 230 -4.86 31.83 -12.66
C GLU A 230 -6.16 32.49 -12.23
N LYS A 231 -6.86 33.14 -13.17
CA LYS A 231 -8.09 33.87 -12.91
C LYS A 231 -9.22 32.99 -12.37
N LEU A 232 -9.37 31.77 -12.90
CA LEU A 232 -10.51 30.92 -12.59
C LEU A 232 -10.25 29.93 -11.45
N VAL A 233 -8.99 29.55 -11.19
CA VAL A 233 -8.67 28.49 -10.23
C VAL A 233 -7.68 28.95 -9.18
N THR A 234 -6.43 29.27 -9.55
CA THR A 234 -5.38 29.44 -8.53
C THR A 234 -5.54 30.74 -7.73
N GLN A 235 -5.98 31.84 -8.34
CA GLN A 235 -6.22 33.10 -7.63
C GLN A 235 -7.43 33.00 -6.67
N PRO A 236 -8.63 32.52 -7.08
CA PRO A 236 -9.76 32.35 -6.16
C PRO A 236 -9.46 31.43 -4.97
N LEU A 237 -8.63 30.41 -5.20
CA LEU A 237 -8.20 29.46 -4.17
C LEU A 237 -6.93 29.90 -3.42
N LYS A 238 -6.37 31.08 -3.72
CA LYS A 238 -5.14 31.60 -3.09
C LYS A 238 -3.95 30.65 -3.20
N MET A 239 -3.85 29.91 -4.30
CA MET A 239 -2.75 28.99 -4.61
C MET A 239 -1.57 29.76 -5.21
N LYS A 240 -0.88 30.52 -4.35
CA LYS A 240 0.09 31.53 -4.78
C LYS A 240 1.36 30.93 -5.41
N ASP A 241 1.67 29.68 -5.11
CA ASP A 241 2.89 29.01 -5.57
C ASP A 241 2.61 28.02 -6.70
N THR A 242 1.39 28.03 -7.26
CA THR A 242 0.96 27.11 -8.31
C THR A 242 0.74 27.84 -9.63
N GLY A 243 1.36 27.37 -10.71
CA GLY A 243 1.34 28.03 -12.03
C GLY A 243 2.19 27.32 -13.07
N PHE A 244 2.37 27.93 -14.25
CA PHE A 244 3.23 27.41 -15.33
C PHE A 244 4.69 27.91 -15.24
N SER A 245 5.00 28.72 -14.25
CA SER A 245 6.33 29.31 -14.02
C SER A 245 6.66 29.29 -12.53
N VAL A 246 7.93 29.07 -12.20
CA VAL A 246 8.41 29.11 -10.82
C VAL A 246 8.59 30.56 -10.37
N LYS A 247 8.00 30.95 -9.23
CA LYS A 247 8.17 32.29 -8.64
C LYS A 247 9.45 32.42 -7.83
N ASP A 248 9.81 31.36 -7.11
CA ASP A 248 11.02 31.28 -6.31
C ASP A 248 11.71 29.93 -6.57
N ALA A 249 12.78 29.96 -7.37
CA ALA A 249 13.54 28.77 -7.74
C ALA A 249 14.30 28.15 -6.55
N SER A 250 14.53 28.88 -5.45
CA SER A 250 15.19 28.35 -4.26
C SER A 250 14.32 27.35 -3.47
N ARG A 251 13.03 27.30 -3.78
CA ARG A 251 12.06 26.34 -3.23
C ARG A 251 11.85 25.12 -4.13
N LEU A 252 12.42 25.12 -5.34
CA LEU A 252 12.15 24.08 -6.34
C LEU A 252 12.89 22.78 -5.99
N ALA A 253 12.14 21.71 -5.76
CA ALA A 253 12.71 20.40 -5.49
C ALA A 253 13.47 19.85 -6.70
N VAL A 254 14.65 19.29 -6.47
CA VAL A 254 15.48 18.66 -7.50
C VAL A 254 14.90 17.28 -7.82
N PRO A 255 14.60 16.96 -9.09
CA PRO A 255 14.01 15.68 -9.46
C PRO A 255 15.07 14.57 -9.58
N TYR A 256 14.70 13.40 -9.08
CA TYR A 256 15.44 12.14 -9.16
C TYR A 256 14.60 11.09 -9.86
N SER A 257 15.24 10.13 -10.51
CA SER A 257 14.63 8.89 -10.98
C SER A 257 15.04 7.71 -10.09
N ASP A 258 14.25 6.65 -10.09
CA ASP A 258 14.57 5.40 -9.40
C ASP A 258 15.93 4.86 -9.88
N GLY A 259 16.68 4.22 -8.98
CA GLY A 259 18.01 3.72 -9.28
C GLY A 259 18.52 2.75 -8.21
N LYS A 260 19.58 2.01 -8.53
CA LYS A 260 20.28 1.11 -7.60
C LYS A 260 21.75 1.55 -7.50
N PRO A 261 22.33 1.64 -6.28
CA PRO A 261 21.72 1.34 -4.98
C PRO A 261 20.73 2.40 -4.47
N ALA A 262 20.65 3.58 -5.12
CA ALA A 262 19.81 4.69 -4.69
C ALA A 262 19.32 5.51 -5.90
N PRO A 263 18.35 6.44 -5.72
CA PRO A 263 17.81 7.26 -6.80
C PRO A 263 18.87 8.15 -7.46
N VAL A 264 18.72 8.38 -8.77
CA VAL A 264 19.68 9.10 -9.61
C VAL A 264 19.16 10.51 -9.89
N ARG A 265 20.00 11.53 -9.69
CA ARG A 265 19.63 12.93 -10.01
C ARG A 265 19.38 13.05 -11.51
N MET A 266 18.26 13.63 -11.92
CA MET A 266 17.99 13.85 -13.34
C MET A 266 18.89 14.97 -13.91
N GLY A 267 19.47 14.73 -15.08
CA GLY A 267 20.20 15.74 -15.86
C GLY A 267 19.27 16.67 -16.65
N GLN A 268 19.84 17.53 -17.50
CA GLN A 268 19.07 18.49 -18.32
C GLN A 268 18.04 17.83 -19.24
N ALA A 269 18.40 16.67 -19.80
CA ALA A 269 17.49 15.75 -20.48
C ALA A 269 17.71 14.37 -19.88
N HIS A 270 16.62 13.71 -19.48
CA HIS A 270 16.69 12.43 -18.78
C HIS A 270 15.54 11.53 -19.21
N GLY A 271 15.85 10.45 -19.92
CA GLY A 271 14.87 9.46 -20.35
C GLY A 271 14.74 8.34 -19.32
N VAL A 272 13.52 8.05 -18.88
CA VAL A 272 13.22 6.88 -18.03
C VAL A 272 12.31 5.91 -18.80
N PRO A 273 12.70 4.63 -18.96
CA PRO A 273 11.85 3.64 -19.61
C PRO A 273 10.46 3.55 -18.96
N PHE A 274 9.41 3.48 -19.77
CA PHE A 274 8.04 3.37 -19.29
C PHE A 274 7.16 2.67 -20.33
N GLY A 275 6.71 1.45 -20.01
CA GLY A 275 6.00 0.61 -20.97
C GLY A 275 6.89 0.31 -22.19
N GLU A 276 6.37 0.54 -23.38
CA GLU A 276 7.08 0.35 -24.66
C GLU A 276 7.98 1.54 -25.06
N GLY A 277 7.82 2.68 -24.38
CA GLY A 277 8.50 3.92 -24.71
C GLY A 277 9.37 4.45 -23.57
N VAL A 278 9.62 5.75 -23.61
CA VAL A 278 10.47 6.47 -22.66
C VAL A 278 9.80 7.78 -22.29
N VAL A 279 9.65 8.05 -20.99
CA VAL A 279 9.27 9.39 -20.52
C VAL A 279 10.52 10.26 -20.55
N GLN A 280 10.48 11.33 -21.36
CA GLN A 280 11.56 12.29 -21.48
C GLN A 280 11.33 13.45 -20.51
N PHE A 281 12.20 13.58 -19.52
CA PHE A 281 12.17 14.67 -18.55
C PHE A 281 13.20 15.75 -18.91
N ALA A 282 12.78 17.00 -18.84
CA ALA A 282 13.66 18.15 -18.86
C ALA A 282 13.41 19.02 -17.61
N PRO A 283 14.14 18.80 -16.50
CA PRO A 283 13.94 19.55 -15.26
C PRO A 283 13.94 21.07 -15.44
N ASP A 284 14.77 21.61 -16.32
CA ASP A 284 14.89 23.06 -16.52
C ASP A 284 13.74 23.66 -17.37
N ARG A 285 12.84 22.81 -17.91
CA ARG A 285 11.66 23.25 -18.69
C ARG A 285 10.88 24.35 -17.97
N VAL A 286 10.65 24.19 -16.67
CA VAL A 286 9.84 25.14 -15.88
C VAL A 286 10.54 26.49 -15.65
N LEU A 287 11.84 26.56 -15.91
CA LEU A 287 12.63 27.79 -15.84
C LEU A 287 12.76 28.46 -17.22
N ASN A 288 12.31 27.79 -18.29
CA ASN A 288 12.34 28.33 -19.64
C ASN A 288 11.06 29.13 -19.92
N PRO A 289 11.13 30.47 -20.06
CA PRO A 289 9.94 31.30 -20.32
C PRO A 289 9.32 31.04 -21.70
N SER A 290 10.07 30.44 -22.62
CA SER A 290 9.59 30.07 -23.95
C SER A 290 8.95 28.68 -24.01
N ALA A 291 9.00 27.90 -22.90
CA ALA A 291 8.33 26.61 -22.85
C ALA A 291 6.81 26.81 -22.93
N PHE A 292 6.16 26.16 -23.89
CA PHE A 292 4.71 26.31 -24.04
C PHE A 292 3.96 25.78 -22.80
N PRO A 293 2.80 26.34 -22.44
CA PRO A 293 2.03 25.91 -21.27
C PRO A 293 1.35 24.56 -21.56
N SER A 294 2.01 23.45 -21.23
CA SER A 294 1.47 22.10 -21.39
C SER A 294 0.32 21.87 -20.41
N GLY A 295 -0.91 21.79 -20.91
CA GLY A 295 -2.08 21.54 -20.08
C GLY A 295 -2.10 20.17 -19.41
N GLY A 296 -1.33 19.21 -19.94
CA GLY A 296 -1.19 17.88 -19.37
C GLY A 296 -0.07 17.73 -18.35
N ALA A 297 0.98 18.56 -18.38
CA ALA A 297 2.20 18.29 -17.62
C ALA A 297 2.98 19.51 -17.11
N GLY A 298 2.62 20.74 -17.52
CA GLY A 298 3.54 21.89 -17.49
C GLY A 298 3.56 22.74 -16.23
N MET A 299 2.75 22.45 -15.20
CA MET A 299 2.67 23.30 -14.01
C MET A 299 3.66 22.91 -12.91
N VAL A 300 3.89 23.84 -11.98
CA VAL A 300 4.48 23.65 -10.66
C VAL A 300 3.48 24.00 -9.57
N GLY A 301 3.70 23.52 -8.35
CA GLY A 301 2.88 23.82 -7.18
C GLY A 301 3.44 23.23 -5.89
N THR A 302 2.77 23.52 -4.77
CA THR A 302 3.09 22.95 -3.44
C THR A 302 2.03 21.93 -3.03
N ALA A 303 2.36 21.06 -2.08
CA ALA A 303 1.41 20.08 -1.55
C ALA A 303 0.19 20.76 -0.91
N ASP A 304 0.39 21.89 -0.20
CA ASP A 304 -0.70 22.65 0.43
C ASP A 304 -1.63 23.31 -0.59
N ASP A 305 -1.08 23.92 -1.64
CA ASP A 305 -1.90 24.53 -2.70
C ASP A 305 -2.75 23.46 -3.39
N PHE A 306 -2.18 22.29 -3.65
CA PHE A 306 -2.90 21.20 -4.28
C PHE A 306 -3.95 20.57 -3.34
N ALA A 307 -3.64 20.40 -2.05
CA ALA A 307 -4.61 19.92 -1.06
C ALA A 307 -5.80 20.90 -0.93
N ARG A 308 -5.54 22.21 -0.94
CA ARG A 308 -6.57 23.25 -0.94
C ARG A 308 -7.47 23.18 -2.17
N PHE A 309 -6.87 22.93 -3.34
CA PHE A 309 -7.61 22.72 -4.58
C PHE A 309 -8.53 21.51 -4.51
N LEU A 310 -8.00 20.35 -4.10
CA LEU A 310 -8.81 19.13 -3.96
C LEU A 310 -9.93 19.30 -2.94
N GLU A 311 -9.67 19.94 -1.80
CA GLU A 311 -10.69 20.21 -0.78
C GLU A 311 -11.79 21.15 -1.26
N ALA A 312 -11.45 22.20 -2.01
CA ALA A 312 -12.46 23.08 -2.61
C ALA A 312 -13.42 22.29 -3.51
N LEU A 313 -12.89 21.37 -4.32
CA LEU A 313 -13.71 20.49 -5.17
C LEU A 313 -14.55 19.52 -4.34
N ARG A 314 -13.94 18.84 -3.35
CA ARG A 314 -14.64 17.88 -2.46
C ARG A 314 -15.78 18.53 -1.69
N GLN A 315 -15.61 19.78 -1.26
CA GLN A 315 -16.59 20.55 -0.48
C GLN A 315 -17.68 21.22 -1.34
N GLY A 316 -17.77 20.88 -2.63
CA GLY A 316 -18.84 21.34 -3.53
C GLY A 316 -18.41 22.38 -4.55
N GLY A 317 -17.11 22.59 -4.75
CA GLY A 317 -16.54 23.33 -5.87
C GLY A 317 -16.33 24.82 -5.66
N ALA A 318 -16.96 25.45 -4.66
CA ALA A 318 -16.84 26.88 -4.45
C ALA A 318 -15.40 27.29 -4.07
N PRO A 319 -14.92 28.48 -4.51
CA PRO A 319 -15.59 29.46 -5.38
C PRO A 319 -15.41 29.19 -6.89
N VAL A 320 -14.86 28.05 -7.29
CA VAL A 320 -14.41 27.78 -8.67
C VAL A 320 -15.50 27.16 -9.56
N LEU A 321 -16.22 26.17 -9.04
CA LEU A 321 -17.28 25.45 -9.73
C LEU A 321 -18.61 25.62 -9.01
N LYS A 322 -19.72 25.52 -9.76
CA LYS A 322 -21.05 25.30 -9.21
C LYS A 322 -21.11 23.94 -8.54
N LYS A 323 -21.92 23.83 -7.49
CA LYS A 323 -22.14 22.58 -6.75
C LYS A 323 -22.58 21.42 -7.65
N SER A 324 -23.45 21.69 -8.63
CA SER A 324 -23.91 20.68 -9.61
C SER A 324 -22.76 20.10 -10.43
N THR A 325 -21.78 20.93 -10.80
CA THR A 325 -20.62 20.54 -11.59
C THR A 325 -19.59 19.80 -10.74
N ALA A 326 -19.36 20.25 -9.51
CA ALA A 326 -18.53 19.54 -8.54
C ALA A 326 -19.06 18.13 -8.23
N GLN A 327 -20.38 17.96 -8.14
CA GLN A 327 -21.01 16.65 -7.94
C GLN A 327 -20.75 15.66 -9.10
N GLN A 328 -20.49 16.16 -10.32
CA GLN A 328 -20.16 15.30 -11.47
C GLN A 328 -18.73 14.77 -11.44
N LEU A 329 -17.83 15.32 -10.61
CA LEU A 329 -16.42 14.93 -10.59
C LEU A 329 -16.23 13.47 -10.15
N GLY A 330 -17.10 12.97 -9.27
CA GLY A 330 -17.14 11.56 -8.85
C GLY A 330 -18.04 10.66 -9.67
N VAL A 331 -18.65 11.18 -10.73
CA VAL A 331 -19.48 10.39 -11.64
C VAL A 331 -18.59 9.82 -12.73
N VAL A 332 -18.57 8.49 -12.82
CA VAL A 332 -17.83 7.76 -13.85
C VAL A 332 -18.37 8.10 -15.24
N GLN A 333 -17.46 8.43 -16.15
CA GLN A 333 -17.72 8.70 -17.58
C GLN A 333 -17.25 7.54 -18.47
N ARG A 334 -16.22 6.82 -18.04
CA ARG A 334 -15.71 5.58 -18.65
C ARG A 334 -15.64 4.51 -17.56
N GLY A 335 -16.30 3.38 -17.78
CA GLY A 335 -16.51 2.38 -16.74
C GLY A 335 -15.21 1.67 -16.31
N PRO A 336 -15.30 0.74 -15.35
CA PRO A 336 -14.15 0.03 -14.79
C PRO A 336 -13.43 -0.87 -15.80
N GLU A 337 -14.01 -1.15 -16.97
CA GLU A 337 -13.35 -1.79 -18.10
C GLU A 337 -12.11 -1.03 -18.59
N ALA A 338 -12.03 0.28 -18.31
CA ALA A 338 -10.87 1.11 -18.62
C ALA A 338 -9.64 0.81 -17.75
N GLN A 339 -9.83 0.21 -16.57
CA GLN A 339 -8.78 -0.16 -15.61
C GLN A 339 -7.72 0.92 -15.38
N THR A 340 -8.15 2.17 -15.21
CA THR A 340 -7.24 3.34 -15.29
C THR A 340 -6.21 3.40 -14.18
N GLN A 341 -6.42 2.66 -13.09
CA GLN A 341 -5.49 2.43 -11.98
C GLN A 341 -5.46 0.94 -11.60
N GLY A 342 -5.76 0.06 -12.56
CA GLY A 342 -6.02 -1.37 -12.34
C GLY A 342 -7.51 -1.72 -12.24
N PRO A 343 -7.85 -3.00 -11.99
CA PRO A 343 -9.23 -3.48 -11.91
C PRO A 343 -10.11 -2.64 -10.96
N GLY A 344 -11.35 -2.37 -11.36
CA GLY A 344 -12.31 -1.61 -10.55
C GLY A 344 -12.26 -0.08 -10.74
N TRP A 345 -11.25 0.44 -11.45
CA TRP A 345 -11.10 1.88 -11.69
C TRP A 345 -11.56 2.30 -13.09
N GLY A 346 -12.50 3.26 -13.13
CA GLY A 346 -12.92 3.97 -14.34
C GLY A 346 -12.36 5.39 -14.39
N TRP A 347 -12.92 6.23 -15.27
CA TRP A 347 -12.49 7.62 -15.45
C TRP A 347 -13.66 8.61 -15.33
N GLY A 348 -13.45 9.71 -14.61
CA GLY A 348 -14.41 10.82 -14.45
C GLY A 348 -14.11 12.00 -15.38
N LEU A 349 -14.56 13.21 -15.01
CA LEU A 349 -14.21 14.44 -15.76
C LEU A 349 -12.85 15.04 -15.35
N LEU A 350 -12.27 14.54 -14.28
CA LEU A 350 -11.06 15.10 -13.65
C LEU A 350 -9.89 14.11 -13.62
N SER A 351 -10.19 12.86 -13.26
CA SER A 351 -9.20 11.84 -12.89
C SER A 351 -9.81 10.44 -12.95
N ALA A 352 -9.06 9.42 -12.52
CA ALA A 352 -9.62 8.11 -12.27
C ALA A 352 -10.67 8.17 -11.14
N VAL A 353 -11.68 7.28 -11.22
CA VAL A 353 -12.75 7.11 -10.23
C VAL A 353 -12.87 5.64 -9.86
N LEU A 354 -12.81 5.33 -8.57
CA LEU A 354 -12.99 3.96 -8.07
C LEU A 354 -14.46 3.56 -8.18
N VAL A 355 -14.78 2.63 -9.07
CA VAL A 355 -16.14 2.13 -9.28
C VAL A 355 -16.41 0.92 -8.39
N ASP A 356 -15.52 -0.06 -8.44
CA ASP A 356 -15.61 -1.30 -7.66
C ASP A 356 -14.35 -1.48 -6.79
N PRO A 357 -14.46 -1.30 -5.46
CA PRO A 357 -13.35 -1.54 -4.54
C PRO A 357 -12.95 -3.01 -4.39
N ALA A 358 -13.85 -3.97 -4.63
CA ALA A 358 -13.63 -5.38 -4.32
C ALA A 358 -12.33 -5.97 -4.92
N PRO A 359 -11.99 -5.76 -6.21
CA PRO A 359 -10.77 -6.30 -6.80
C PRO A 359 -9.50 -5.52 -6.44
N THR A 360 -9.61 -4.36 -5.80
CA THR A 360 -8.46 -3.46 -5.55
C THR A 360 -7.68 -3.79 -4.27
N HIS A 361 -8.29 -4.56 -3.36
CA HIS A 361 -7.81 -4.75 -1.99
C HIS A 361 -7.47 -3.41 -1.27
N SER A 362 -8.11 -2.31 -1.69
CA SER A 362 -7.88 -0.97 -1.16
C SER A 362 -8.89 -0.63 -0.06
N PRO A 363 -8.49 0.12 0.99
CA PRO A 363 -9.43 0.66 1.98
C PRO A 363 -10.27 1.85 1.45
N GLN A 364 -10.00 2.32 0.22
CA GLN A 364 -10.70 3.41 -0.43
C GLN A 364 -12.15 3.06 -0.77
N SER A 365 -13.05 4.02 -0.60
CA SER A 365 -14.48 3.83 -0.88
C SER A 365 -14.79 3.99 -2.37
N ALA A 366 -15.81 3.28 -2.87
CA ALA A 366 -16.38 3.54 -4.20
C ALA A 366 -16.77 5.02 -4.33
N GLY A 367 -16.37 5.65 -5.44
CA GLY A 367 -16.48 7.08 -5.71
C GLY A 367 -15.19 7.87 -5.43
N THR A 368 -14.12 7.23 -4.95
CA THR A 368 -12.82 7.88 -4.71
C THR A 368 -12.21 8.38 -6.02
N TRP A 369 -11.65 9.60 -5.99
CA TRP A 369 -10.92 10.19 -7.12
C TRP A 369 -9.43 10.01 -6.88
N GLN A 370 -8.67 9.63 -7.91
CA GLN A 370 -7.22 9.44 -7.78
C GLN A 370 -6.49 9.76 -9.08
N TRP A 371 -5.31 10.37 -8.96
CA TRP A 371 -4.32 10.41 -10.02
C TRP A 371 -2.91 10.63 -9.47
N GLY A 372 -1.94 10.88 -10.35
CA GLY A 372 -0.57 11.14 -9.97
C GLY A 372 0.18 12.03 -10.94
N GLY A 373 1.50 12.06 -10.80
CA GLY A 373 2.41 12.82 -11.65
C GLY A 373 3.74 12.10 -11.85
N ALA A 374 4.23 12.10 -13.08
CA ALA A 374 5.44 11.40 -13.51
C ALA A 374 6.71 11.78 -12.74
N TYR A 375 6.77 12.96 -12.12
CA TYR A 375 7.89 13.36 -11.25
C TYR A 375 7.89 12.66 -9.88
N GLY A 376 6.93 11.77 -9.60
CA GLY A 376 6.85 11.00 -8.36
C GLY A 376 5.74 11.49 -7.42
N HIS A 377 4.54 11.73 -7.94
CA HIS A 377 3.43 12.22 -7.11
C HIS A 377 2.21 11.33 -7.16
N ASN A 378 1.46 11.31 -6.06
CA ASN A 378 0.17 10.65 -5.95
C ASN A 378 -0.79 11.47 -5.08
N TRP A 379 -2.08 11.44 -5.41
CA TRP A 379 -3.12 12.05 -4.60
C TRP A 379 -4.43 11.30 -4.75
N PHE A 380 -5.26 11.32 -3.70
CA PHE A 380 -6.64 10.84 -3.80
C PHE A 380 -7.60 11.62 -2.91
N VAL A 381 -8.87 11.54 -3.25
CA VAL A 381 -10.01 12.10 -2.50
C VAL A 381 -11.06 11.00 -2.28
N ASP A 382 -11.22 10.54 -1.05
CA ASP A 382 -12.34 9.70 -0.64
C ASP A 382 -13.42 10.59 0.00
N ALA A 383 -14.38 11.02 -0.83
CA ALA A 383 -15.45 11.90 -0.41
C ALA A 383 -16.36 11.28 0.66
N LYS A 384 -16.56 9.94 0.64
CA LYS A 384 -17.41 9.25 1.63
C LYS A 384 -16.79 9.26 3.01
N LYS A 385 -15.46 9.24 3.08
CA LYS A 385 -14.70 9.33 4.35
C LYS A 385 -14.18 10.74 4.63
N ASN A 386 -14.58 11.76 3.89
CA ASN A 386 -14.06 13.13 4.01
C ASN A 386 -12.53 13.20 4.07
N LEU A 387 -11.84 12.37 3.29
CA LEU A 387 -10.39 12.19 3.35
C LEU A 387 -9.76 12.63 2.04
N THR A 388 -8.78 13.53 2.11
CA THR A 388 -7.95 13.96 0.99
C THR A 388 -6.49 13.75 1.35
N VAL A 389 -5.74 13.11 0.46
CA VAL A 389 -4.31 12.85 0.64
C VAL A 389 -3.55 13.37 -0.57
N VAL A 390 -2.47 14.10 -0.31
CA VAL A 390 -1.52 14.57 -1.32
C VAL A 390 -0.13 14.13 -0.89
N ALA A 391 0.55 13.36 -1.73
CA ALA A 391 1.94 12.94 -1.53
C ALA A 391 2.77 13.37 -2.74
N MET A 392 3.61 14.39 -2.56
CA MET A 392 4.54 14.88 -3.58
C MET A 392 5.95 14.47 -3.21
N THR A 393 6.61 13.71 -4.09
CA THR A 393 8.02 13.36 -3.92
C THR A 393 8.85 14.05 -4.98
N ASN A 394 10.17 13.95 -4.85
CA ASN A 394 11.08 14.27 -5.94
C ASN A 394 11.72 13.02 -6.55
N THR A 395 11.04 11.86 -6.52
CA THR A 395 11.57 10.57 -7.00
C THR A 395 10.58 9.85 -7.93
N ALA A 396 10.91 9.83 -9.22
CA ALA A 396 10.14 9.18 -10.27
C ALA A 396 10.64 7.74 -10.51
N PHE A 397 9.83 6.69 -10.43
CA PHE A 397 8.38 6.64 -10.34
C PHE A 397 7.88 6.10 -9.01
N GLU A 398 8.76 5.84 -8.03
CA GLU A 398 8.38 5.36 -6.70
C GLU A 398 7.20 6.15 -6.10
N GLY A 399 7.26 7.49 -6.14
CA GLY A 399 6.20 8.35 -5.61
C GLY A 399 4.93 8.45 -6.45
N MET A 400 4.92 7.88 -7.66
CA MET A 400 3.77 7.87 -8.58
C MET A 400 3.01 6.54 -8.57
N ASN A 401 3.73 5.42 -8.66
CA ASN A 401 3.16 4.08 -8.78
C ASN A 401 3.98 2.98 -8.06
N GLY A 402 5.01 3.36 -7.29
CA GLY A 402 5.76 2.43 -6.46
C GLY A 402 5.07 2.10 -5.13
N PRO A 403 5.65 1.18 -4.34
CA PRO A 403 5.16 0.78 -3.02
C PRO A 403 4.81 1.96 -2.09
N PHE A 404 5.57 3.05 -2.13
CA PHE A 404 5.32 4.24 -1.31
C PHE A 404 3.88 4.76 -1.43
N THR A 405 3.28 4.71 -2.62
CA THR A 405 1.91 5.20 -2.84
C THR A 405 0.85 4.36 -2.11
N PHE A 406 0.99 3.04 -2.13
CA PHE A 406 0.09 2.12 -1.43
C PHE A 406 0.29 2.17 0.09
N GLU A 407 1.56 2.27 0.54
CA GLU A 407 1.90 2.39 1.95
C GLU A 407 1.34 3.70 2.55
N VAL A 408 1.46 4.84 1.85
CA VAL A 408 0.87 6.14 2.25
C VAL A 408 -0.66 6.07 2.27
N ARG A 409 -1.26 5.44 1.25
CA ARG A 409 -2.71 5.20 1.21
C ARG A 409 -3.13 4.45 2.47
N ASP A 410 -2.57 3.29 2.74
CA ASP A 410 -3.00 2.43 3.85
C ASP A 410 -2.79 3.12 5.21
N ALA A 411 -1.70 3.87 5.37
CA ALA A 411 -1.47 4.68 6.57
C ALA A 411 -2.53 5.76 6.78
N ALA A 412 -3.07 6.37 5.71
CA ALA A 412 -4.12 7.39 5.82
C ALA A 412 -5.49 6.83 6.26
N TYR A 413 -5.70 5.52 6.18
CA TYR A 413 -6.90 4.83 6.69
C TYR A 413 -6.65 4.15 8.05
N ALA A 414 -5.47 4.33 8.65
CA ALA A 414 -5.23 3.83 9.99
C ALA A 414 -6.27 4.41 10.97
N SER A 415 -6.83 3.55 11.80
CA SER A 415 -7.74 3.94 12.87
C SER A 415 -7.30 3.31 14.17
N GLU A 416 -7.45 4.02 15.27
CA GLU A 416 -7.54 3.46 16.61
C GLU A 416 -9.00 3.21 16.97
N ALA A 417 -9.82 2.74 16.02
CA ALA A 417 -11.19 2.38 16.31
C ALA A 417 -11.19 1.41 17.51
N PRO A 418 -11.99 1.66 18.57
CA PRO A 418 -12.09 0.73 19.67
C PRO A 418 -12.54 -0.61 19.09
N VAL A 419 -11.81 -1.66 19.42
CA VAL A 419 -12.23 -3.00 19.05
C VAL A 419 -13.51 -3.29 19.84
N THR A 420 -14.66 -3.25 19.18
CA THR A 420 -15.95 -3.57 19.82
C THR A 420 -16.44 -4.92 19.32
N GLY A 421 -16.81 -5.80 20.24
CA GLY A 421 -17.45 -7.07 19.91
C GLY A 421 -16.49 -8.19 19.50
N VAL A 422 -15.17 -8.03 19.69
CA VAL A 422 -14.22 -9.14 19.56
C VAL A 422 -14.19 -9.93 20.85
N LYS A 423 -14.36 -11.25 20.74
CA LYS A 423 -14.33 -12.18 21.86
C LYS A 423 -13.41 -13.34 21.55
N LEU A 424 -12.64 -13.77 22.54
CA LEU A 424 -11.74 -14.92 22.45
C LEU A 424 -12.26 -16.02 23.38
N HIS A 425 -12.76 -17.11 22.81
CA HIS A 425 -13.23 -18.29 23.54
C HIS A 425 -12.14 -19.36 23.58
N PRO A 426 -11.57 -19.69 24.74
CA PRO A 426 -10.73 -20.88 24.89
C PRO A 426 -11.60 -22.15 24.81
N LEU A 427 -11.18 -23.11 23.99
CA LEU A 427 -11.84 -24.41 23.82
C LEU A 427 -10.90 -25.53 24.26
N ASP A 428 -11.43 -26.52 24.98
CA ASP A 428 -10.69 -27.72 25.37
C ASP A 428 -10.70 -28.71 24.21
N CYS A 429 -9.64 -28.72 23.41
CA CYS A 429 -9.48 -29.63 22.29
C CYS A 429 -8.52 -30.79 22.61
N GLY A 430 -8.38 -31.11 23.90
CA GLY A 430 -7.60 -32.24 24.39
C GLY A 430 -6.28 -31.86 25.04
N SER A 431 -5.51 -32.89 25.38
CA SER A 431 -4.20 -32.79 26.02
C SER A 431 -3.33 -33.98 25.68
N ALA A 432 -2.02 -33.80 25.78
CA ALA A 432 -1.01 -34.84 25.61
C ALA A 432 -0.28 -35.09 26.94
N GLU A 433 -0.31 -36.33 27.41
CA GLU A 433 0.45 -36.81 28.58
C GLU A 433 1.81 -37.36 28.11
N PHE A 434 2.88 -36.86 28.71
CA PHE A 434 4.25 -37.25 28.42
C PHE A 434 4.88 -37.89 29.65
N LYS A 435 5.49 -39.07 29.48
CA LYS A 435 6.34 -39.68 30.52
C LYS A 435 7.68 -38.96 30.69
N ASP A 436 8.08 -38.19 29.68
CA ASP A 436 9.34 -37.47 29.63
C ASP A 436 9.16 -36.14 28.89
N LEU A 437 9.37 -35.04 29.61
CA LEU A 437 9.30 -33.66 29.12
C LEU A 437 10.67 -33.07 28.75
N SER A 438 11.76 -33.81 28.93
CA SER A 438 13.13 -33.37 28.56
C SER A 438 13.21 -32.72 27.16
N PRO A 439 12.51 -33.25 26.12
CA PRO A 439 12.58 -32.64 24.78
C PRO A 439 12.02 -31.22 24.66
N PHE A 440 11.22 -30.73 25.63
CA PHE A 440 10.58 -29.41 25.59
C PHE A 440 11.43 -28.27 26.19
N THR A 441 12.70 -28.56 26.50
CA THR A 441 13.73 -27.57 26.79
C THR A 441 15.03 -27.92 26.04
N ASP A 442 15.88 -26.92 25.78
CA ASP A 442 17.19 -27.06 25.15
C ASP A 442 18.34 -26.96 26.16
N THR A 443 18.03 -26.77 27.46
CA THR A 443 19.01 -26.58 28.55
C THR A 443 18.83 -27.51 29.75
N GLY A 444 17.89 -28.45 29.69
CA GLY A 444 17.77 -29.58 30.64
C GLY A 444 16.92 -29.34 31.89
N GLU A 445 16.18 -28.23 31.97
CA GLU A 445 15.32 -27.91 33.11
C GLU A 445 14.18 -28.92 33.36
N LEU A 446 13.78 -29.68 32.34
CA LEU A 446 12.68 -30.66 32.40
C LEU A 446 13.20 -32.11 32.35
N ASP A 447 14.50 -32.33 32.55
CA ASP A 447 15.12 -33.64 32.44
C ASP A 447 14.54 -34.64 33.44
N GLY A 448 13.92 -35.72 32.92
CA GLY A 448 13.29 -36.77 33.72
C GLY A 448 11.94 -36.41 34.33
N GLU A 449 11.40 -35.22 34.03
CA GLU A 449 10.08 -34.82 34.48
C GLU A 449 8.98 -35.39 33.56
N SER A 450 7.87 -35.81 34.15
CA SER A 450 6.66 -36.19 33.39
C SER A 450 5.61 -35.08 33.52
N GLY A 451 4.70 -34.98 32.56
CA GLY A 451 3.63 -33.98 32.68
C GLY A 451 2.64 -33.99 31.53
N THR A 452 1.75 -33.01 31.55
CA THR A 452 0.65 -32.89 30.60
C THR A 452 0.72 -31.53 29.92
N LEU A 453 0.70 -31.55 28.59
CA LEU A 453 0.57 -30.36 27.77
C LEU A 453 -0.86 -30.27 27.23
N SER A 454 -1.48 -29.10 27.31
CA SER A 454 -2.81 -28.86 26.74
C SER A 454 -2.72 -28.75 25.22
N ALA A 455 -3.73 -29.18 24.47
CA ALA A 455 -3.85 -28.94 23.03
C ALA A 455 -5.14 -28.15 22.76
N PRO A 456 -5.21 -26.87 23.19
CA PRO A 456 -6.43 -26.08 23.08
C PRO A 456 -6.71 -25.63 21.65
N CYS A 457 -7.96 -25.26 21.38
CA CYS A 457 -8.30 -24.40 20.24
C CYS A 457 -8.79 -23.06 20.77
N PHE A 458 -8.76 -22.02 19.93
CA PHE A 458 -9.36 -20.74 20.27
C PHE A 458 -10.33 -20.30 19.19
N LEU A 459 -11.57 -20.00 19.59
CA LEU A 459 -12.54 -19.37 18.71
C LEU A 459 -12.54 -17.85 18.95
N ILE A 460 -12.15 -17.10 17.92
CA ILE A 460 -12.23 -15.65 17.89
C ILE A 460 -13.52 -15.26 17.18
N ARG A 461 -14.45 -14.68 17.93
CA ARG A 461 -15.66 -14.06 17.36
C ARG A 461 -15.36 -12.62 17.06
N HIS A 462 -15.52 -12.23 15.79
CA HIS A 462 -15.33 -10.87 15.31
C HIS A 462 -16.61 -10.39 14.60
N PRO A 463 -16.95 -9.09 14.62
CA PRO A 463 -18.13 -8.57 13.90
C PRO A 463 -18.16 -8.89 12.39
N ARG A 464 -17.00 -9.17 11.79
CA ARG A 464 -16.85 -9.54 10.37
C ARG A 464 -16.74 -11.04 10.11
N GLY A 465 -16.83 -11.88 11.14
CA GLY A 465 -16.74 -13.33 11.01
C GLY A 465 -16.05 -14.01 12.19
N ASN A 466 -16.02 -15.33 12.16
CA ASN A 466 -15.40 -16.20 13.14
C ASN A 466 -14.09 -16.76 12.57
N LEU A 467 -13.04 -16.72 13.39
CA LEU A 467 -11.77 -17.37 13.16
C LEU A 467 -11.60 -18.48 14.20
N LEU A 468 -11.27 -19.68 13.75
CA LEU A 468 -10.72 -20.72 14.62
C LEU A 468 -9.19 -20.69 14.51
N TRP A 469 -8.51 -20.54 15.65
CA TRP A 469 -7.06 -20.62 15.76
C TRP A 469 -6.68 -21.98 16.34
N ASP A 470 -5.96 -22.75 15.54
CA ASP A 470 -5.69 -24.18 15.70
C ASP A 470 -6.96 -25.05 15.80
N ALA A 471 -6.83 -26.34 15.52
CA ALA A 471 -7.93 -27.31 15.50
C ALA A 471 -7.74 -28.45 16.52
N GLY A 472 -6.74 -28.34 17.40
CA GLY A 472 -6.49 -29.26 18.50
C GLY A 472 -6.25 -30.71 18.07
N LEU A 473 -6.44 -31.63 19.03
CA LEU A 473 -6.47 -33.06 18.76
C LEU A 473 -7.81 -33.48 18.13
N GLY A 474 -7.78 -34.53 17.31
CA GLY A 474 -8.95 -34.94 16.54
C GLY A 474 -10.09 -35.50 17.40
N ASP A 475 -11.32 -35.08 17.10
CA ASP A 475 -12.54 -35.46 17.83
C ASP A 475 -12.77 -36.98 17.90
N HIS A 476 -12.23 -37.74 16.95
CA HIS A 476 -12.30 -39.21 16.94
C HIS A 476 -11.66 -39.84 18.19
N LEU A 477 -10.65 -39.20 18.79
CA LEU A 477 -9.98 -39.69 20.00
C LEU A 477 -10.87 -39.63 21.24
N ALA A 478 -11.97 -38.87 21.21
CA ALA A 478 -12.95 -38.85 22.32
C ALA A 478 -13.65 -40.20 22.53
N GLN A 479 -13.54 -41.12 21.58
CA GLN A 479 -14.08 -42.48 21.67
C GLN A 479 -13.17 -43.42 22.49
N GLU A 480 -11.97 -42.97 22.87
CA GLU A 480 -10.98 -43.74 23.63
C GLU A 480 -10.90 -43.23 25.09
N PRO A 481 -11.71 -43.76 26.03
CA PRO A 481 -11.87 -43.19 27.38
C PRO A 481 -10.60 -43.23 28.24
N ASN A 482 -9.64 -44.09 27.90
CA ASN A 482 -8.34 -44.18 28.58
C ASN A 482 -7.23 -43.38 27.87
N GLY A 483 -7.58 -42.62 26.83
CA GLY A 483 -6.65 -41.94 25.94
C GLY A 483 -6.00 -42.87 24.91
N HIS A 484 -5.53 -42.27 23.83
CA HIS A 484 -4.87 -42.92 22.70
C HIS A 484 -3.35 -42.88 22.87
N GLU A 485 -2.68 -44.03 22.91
CA GLU A 485 -1.22 -44.07 22.96
C GLU A 485 -0.63 -43.82 21.56
N GLN A 486 -0.29 -42.57 21.28
CA GLN A 486 0.25 -42.13 19.99
C GLN A 486 1.60 -42.80 19.69
N ARG A 487 2.43 -42.95 20.72
CA ARG A 487 3.72 -43.64 20.72
C ARG A 487 4.10 -43.97 22.16
N PRO A 488 5.05 -44.90 22.40
CA PRO A 488 5.45 -45.26 23.76
C PRO A 488 5.77 -44.03 24.61
N GLY A 489 5.00 -43.83 25.68
CA GLY A 489 5.18 -42.72 26.62
C GLY A 489 4.55 -41.38 26.24
N VAL A 490 3.80 -41.31 25.13
CA VAL A 490 2.98 -40.15 24.76
C VAL A 490 1.54 -40.60 24.53
N ARG A 491 0.62 -40.05 25.34
CA ARG A 491 -0.81 -40.38 25.26
C ARG A 491 -1.64 -39.13 24.99
N PHE A 492 -2.50 -39.19 23.98
CA PHE A 492 -3.46 -38.14 23.66
C PHE A 492 -4.80 -38.41 24.32
N VAL A 493 -5.40 -37.38 24.89
CA VAL A 493 -6.67 -37.46 25.62
C VAL A 493 -7.58 -36.35 25.11
N VAL A 494 -8.77 -36.72 24.61
CA VAL A 494 -9.82 -35.77 24.23
C VAL A 494 -11.06 -36.08 25.06
N LYS A 495 -11.46 -35.17 25.95
CA LYS A 495 -12.64 -35.35 26.81
C LYS A 495 -13.90 -34.72 26.24
N LYS A 496 -13.73 -33.66 25.46
CA LYS A 496 -14.81 -32.90 24.81
C LYS A 496 -14.43 -32.71 23.36
N THR A 497 -15.37 -32.97 22.46
CA THR A 497 -15.13 -32.72 21.03
C THR A 497 -15.21 -31.23 20.74
N LEU A 498 -14.39 -30.74 19.81
CA LEU A 498 -14.49 -29.39 19.28
C LEU A 498 -15.89 -29.15 18.68
N ALA A 499 -16.45 -30.14 17.98
CA ALA A 499 -17.81 -30.07 17.45
C ALA A 499 -18.86 -29.79 18.55
N SER A 500 -18.80 -30.50 19.70
CA SER A 500 -19.75 -30.29 20.80
C SER A 500 -19.63 -28.93 21.46
N GLN A 501 -18.42 -28.34 21.47
CA GLN A 501 -18.19 -27.02 22.04
C GLN A 501 -18.66 -25.91 21.09
N LEU A 502 -18.48 -26.08 19.77
CA LEU A 502 -19.08 -25.16 18.79
C LEU A 502 -20.61 -25.17 18.88
N GLU A 503 -21.22 -26.35 19.00
CA GLU A 503 -22.67 -26.48 19.15
C GLU A 503 -23.19 -25.77 20.42
N GLN A 504 -22.48 -25.89 21.55
CA GLN A 504 -22.81 -25.16 22.79
C GLN A 504 -22.72 -23.63 22.65
N LEU A 505 -21.91 -23.13 21.71
CA LEU A 505 -21.86 -21.71 21.34
C LEU A 505 -22.90 -21.33 20.28
N GLY A 506 -23.76 -22.26 19.85
CA GLY A 506 -24.76 -22.07 18.81
C GLY A 506 -24.17 -22.01 17.40
N LEU A 507 -23.02 -22.65 17.16
CA LEU A 507 -22.29 -22.62 15.90
C LEU A 507 -22.12 -24.03 15.31
N LYS A 508 -22.06 -24.08 13.97
CA LYS A 508 -21.60 -25.22 13.20
C LYS A 508 -20.20 -24.94 12.65
N ALA A 509 -19.49 -25.98 12.21
CA ALA A 509 -18.20 -25.79 11.54
C ALA A 509 -18.30 -24.86 10.31
N SER A 510 -19.43 -24.86 9.61
CA SER A 510 -19.70 -23.96 8.47
C SER A 510 -19.84 -22.48 8.84
N ASP A 511 -20.06 -22.17 10.12
CA ASP A 511 -20.16 -20.79 10.60
C ASP A 511 -18.78 -20.18 10.92
N VAL A 512 -17.72 -20.98 10.79
CA VAL A 512 -16.32 -20.55 10.90
C VAL A 512 -15.81 -20.16 9.52
N GLN A 513 -15.58 -18.87 9.29
CA GLN A 513 -15.13 -18.35 8.00
C GLN A 513 -13.65 -18.63 7.75
N PHE A 514 -12.85 -18.56 8.81
CA PHE A 514 -11.40 -18.74 8.75
C PHE A 514 -10.93 -19.81 9.73
N VAL A 515 -10.01 -20.66 9.29
CA VAL A 515 -9.22 -21.51 10.18
C VAL A 515 -7.77 -21.14 9.96
N ALA A 516 -7.07 -20.75 11.01
CA ALA A 516 -5.65 -20.45 10.94
C ALA A 516 -4.88 -21.40 11.85
N PHE A 517 -3.68 -21.76 11.42
CA PHE A 517 -2.83 -22.68 12.14
C PHE A 517 -1.55 -21.96 12.55
N SER A 518 -1.18 -22.08 13.82
CA SER A 518 0.13 -21.66 14.32
C SER A 518 1.23 -22.38 13.53
N HIS A 519 1.07 -23.69 13.34
CA HIS A 519 1.87 -24.58 12.51
C HIS A 519 1.11 -25.91 12.29
N LEU A 520 1.68 -26.88 11.56
CA LEU A 520 0.94 -28.05 11.07
C LEU A 520 1.26 -29.37 11.79
N HIS A 521 1.59 -29.33 13.09
CA HIS A 521 1.64 -30.55 13.90
C HIS A 521 0.23 -31.13 14.19
N VAL A 522 0.19 -32.42 14.53
CA VAL A 522 -1.02 -33.23 14.69
C VAL A 522 -1.98 -32.69 15.77
N ASP A 523 -1.45 -32.10 16.82
CA ASP A 523 -2.17 -31.51 17.93
C ASP A 523 -2.72 -30.10 17.67
N HIS A 524 -2.45 -29.55 16.47
CA HIS A 524 -3.05 -28.30 15.99
C HIS A 524 -3.96 -28.53 14.78
N THR A 525 -3.96 -29.73 14.20
CA THR A 525 -4.61 -30.02 12.90
C THR A 525 -5.64 -31.13 12.97
N GLY A 526 -5.84 -31.76 14.14
CA GLY A 526 -6.64 -32.97 14.30
C GLY A 526 -8.10 -32.85 13.83
N ASN A 527 -8.70 -31.67 13.90
CA ASN A 527 -10.06 -31.41 13.39
C ASN A 527 -10.11 -30.59 12.09
N ALA A 528 -8.97 -30.32 11.44
CA ALA A 528 -8.91 -29.41 10.29
C ALA A 528 -9.91 -29.79 9.18
N ARG A 529 -10.05 -31.10 8.91
CA ARG A 529 -10.98 -31.66 7.90
C ARG A 529 -12.46 -31.38 8.15
N ASN A 530 -12.85 -30.98 9.36
CA ASN A 530 -14.24 -30.64 9.66
C ASN A 530 -14.62 -29.24 9.09
N PHE A 531 -13.63 -28.44 8.67
CA PHE A 531 -13.79 -27.05 8.26
C PHE A 531 -13.54 -26.85 6.75
N GLN A 532 -14.18 -27.68 5.92
CA GLN A 532 -13.98 -27.66 4.45
C GLN A 532 -14.55 -26.41 3.75
N SER A 533 -15.51 -25.74 4.39
CA SER A 533 -16.11 -24.51 3.87
C SER A 533 -15.35 -23.24 4.28
N SER A 534 -14.46 -23.36 5.27
CA SER A 534 -13.65 -22.25 5.77
C SER A 534 -12.48 -21.94 4.82
N THR A 535 -11.97 -20.72 4.87
CA THR A 535 -10.68 -20.37 4.24
C THR A 535 -9.56 -20.66 5.23
N TRP A 536 -8.61 -21.52 4.85
CA TRP A 536 -7.45 -21.82 5.67
C TRP A 536 -6.38 -20.75 5.51
N LEU A 537 -5.82 -20.26 6.61
CA LEU A 537 -4.74 -19.28 6.64
C LEU A 537 -3.48 -19.98 7.16
N VAL A 538 -2.49 -20.15 6.27
CA VAL A 538 -1.25 -20.89 6.60
C VAL A 538 -0.05 -20.15 6.05
N HIS A 539 1.05 -20.11 6.80
CA HIS A 539 2.29 -19.56 6.27
C HIS A 539 2.81 -20.42 5.11
N ARG A 540 3.34 -19.77 4.05
CA ARG A 540 3.84 -20.48 2.87
C ARG A 540 4.98 -21.44 3.19
N ASP A 541 5.93 -21.02 4.01
CA ASP A 541 7.05 -21.87 4.43
C ASP A 541 6.56 -23.11 5.21
N GLU A 542 5.52 -22.96 6.03
CA GLU A 542 4.91 -24.06 6.77
C GLU A 542 4.22 -25.03 5.82
N TRP A 543 3.41 -24.49 4.91
CA TRP A 543 2.70 -25.25 3.90
C TRP A 543 3.65 -26.06 3.01
N ASN A 544 4.77 -25.47 2.60
CA ASN A 544 5.76 -26.16 1.79
C ASN A 544 6.53 -27.21 2.59
N TRP A 545 6.85 -26.92 3.84
CA TRP A 545 7.53 -27.85 4.74
C TRP A 545 6.67 -29.10 5.00
N SER A 546 5.39 -28.93 5.32
CA SER A 546 4.47 -30.04 5.62
C SER A 546 4.26 -31.02 4.45
N LEU A 547 4.54 -30.58 3.22
CA LEU A 547 4.40 -31.39 2.00
C LEU A 547 5.67 -32.16 1.60
N GLN A 548 6.77 -32.01 2.35
CA GLN A 548 8.02 -32.73 2.07
C GLN A 548 7.85 -34.25 2.19
N LYS A 549 8.72 -34.99 1.50
CA LYS A 549 8.79 -36.45 1.56
C LYS A 549 10.21 -36.88 1.97
N PRO A 550 10.39 -37.64 3.07
CA PRO A 550 9.35 -38.13 3.98
C PRO A 550 8.61 -36.98 4.69
N THR A 551 7.36 -37.23 5.11
CA THR A 551 6.55 -36.25 5.85
C THR A 551 7.34 -35.79 7.09
N PRO A 552 7.43 -34.47 7.36
CA PRO A 552 8.15 -34.00 8.53
C PRO A 552 7.59 -34.56 9.85
N PRO A 553 8.42 -34.69 10.90
CA PRO A 553 7.97 -35.14 12.22
C PRO A 553 6.80 -34.29 12.74
N GLY A 554 5.84 -34.93 13.40
CA GLY A 554 4.68 -34.26 14.01
C GLY A 554 3.56 -33.89 13.03
N VAL A 555 3.83 -33.81 11.72
CA VAL A 555 2.82 -33.49 10.71
C VAL A 555 1.94 -34.71 10.41
N ASP A 556 0.62 -34.55 10.55
CA ASP A 556 -0.33 -35.54 10.05
C ASP A 556 -0.71 -35.24 8.59
N ALA A 557 -0.07 -35.96 7.66
CA ALA A 557 -0.41 -35.87 6.24
C ALA A 557 -1.88 -36.23 5.96
N SER A 558 -2.51 -37.03 6.82
CA SER A 558 -3.93 -37.38 6.70
C SER A 558 -4.81 -36.15 6.97
N ALA A 559 -4.58 -35.38 8.03
CA ALA A 559 -5.29 -34.13 8.30
C ALA A 559 -5.24 -33.14 7.12
N LEU A 560 -4.14 -33.15 6.35
CA LEU A 560 -3.92 -32.29 5.18
C LEU A 560 -4.36 -32.91 3.84
N ALA A 561 -4.63 -34.22 3.79
CA ALA A 561 -4.98 -34.92 2.55
C ALA A 561 -6.38 -34.51 2.04
N GLY A 562 -6.46 -34.06 0.78
CA GLY A 562 -7.63 -33.39 0.19
C GLY A 562 -7.40 -31.93 -0.19
N HIS A 563 -6.20 -31.40 0.12
CA HIS A 563 -5.78 -30.02 -0.15
C HIS A 563 -6.15 -29.40 -1.52
N PRO A 564 -6.09 -30.08 -2.68
CA PRO A 564 -6.34 -29.36 -3.94
C PRO A 564 -7.74 -28.74 -4.06
N LYS A 565 -8.69 -29.10 -3.19
CA LYS A 565 -10.03 -28.49 -3.11
C LYS A 565 -10.24 -27.56 -1.91
N GLN A 566 -9.33 -27.55 -0.94
CA GLN A 566 -9.43 -26.69 0.24
C GLN A 566 -9.05 -25.27 -0.15
N LYS A 567 -9.89 -24.29 0.19
CA LYS A 567 -9.54 -22.88 -0.04
C LYS A 567 -8.48 -22.48 0.98
N THR A 568 -7.25 -22.30 0.52
CA THR A 568 -6.09 -21.94 1.36
C THR A 568 -5.49 -20.63 0.88
N VAL A 569 -5.25 -19.69 1.80
CA VAL A 569 -4.48 -18.47 1.58
C VAL A 569 -3.11 -18.65 2.20
N LEU A 570 -2.07 -18.64 1.35
CA LEU A 570 -0.68 -18.78 1.77
C LEU A 570 -0.07 -17.42 2.13
N LEU A 571 0.21 -17.23 3.41
CA LEU A 571 0.76 -16.00 3.98
C LEU A 571 2.29 -15.95 3.77
N ASN A 572 2.84 -14.75 3.53
CA ASN A 572 4.30 -14.54 3.40
C ASN A 572 4.87 -13.54 4.42
N ALA A 573 3.99 -12.90 5.18
CA ALA A 573 4.28 -11.86 6.16
C ALA A 573 3.16 -11.85 7.21
N ASP A 574 3.28 -10.98 8.21
CA ASP A 574 2.19 -10.70 9.14
C ASP A 574 0.88 -10.42 8.37
N HIS A 575 -0.22 -10.95 8.89
CA HIS A 575 -1.51 -10.87 8.23
C HIS A 575 -2.58 -10.35 9.19
N ASP A 576 -3.35 -9.38 8.75
CA ASP A 576 -4.53 -8.88 9.44
C ASP A 576 -5.76 -9.59 8.90
N VAL A 577 -6.35 -10.48 9.71
CA VAL A 577 -7.40 -11.41 9.28
C VAL A 577 -8.67 -10.67 8.85
N PHE A 578 -9.00 -9.59 9.55
CA PHE A 578 -10.25 -8.84 9.31
C PHE A 578 -10.02 -7.44 8.72
N GLY A 579 -8.77 -6.98 8.63
CA GLY A 579 -8.40 -5.70 8.02
C GLY A 579 -8.63 -4.48 8.92
N ASP A 580 -8.80 -4.66 10.23
CA ASP A 580 -8.90 -3.59 11.23
C ASP A 580 -7.86 -3.68 12.35
N GLY A 581 -6.90 -4.59 12.21
CA GLY A 581 -5.78 -4.76 13.13
C GLY A 581 -6.15 -5.45 14.44
N SER A 582 -7.41 -5.84 14.63
CA SER A 582 -7.87 -6.48 15.87
C SER A 582 -7.44 -7.93 16.00
N VAL A 583 -7.23 -8.63 14.89
CA VAL A 583 -6.81 -10.04 14.86
C VAL A 583 -5.71 -10.20 13.82
N ARG A 584 -4.47 -10.37 14.29
CA ARG A 584 -3.28 -10.38 13.45
C ARG A 584 -2.48 -11.66 13.67
N ILE A 585 -2.22 -12.38 12.59
CA ILE A 585 -1.29 -13.51 12.56
C ILE A 585 0.11 -12.95 12.32
N LEU A 586 1.07 -13.31 13.16
CA LEU A 586 2.44 -12.78 13.12
C LEU A 586 3.42 -13.91 12.84
N LYS A 587 4.35 -13.68 11.90
CA LYS A 587 5.35 -14.67 11.54
C LYS A 587 6.39 -14.83 12.67
N THR A 588 6.57 -16.04 13.17
CA THR A 588 7.51 -16.37 14.26
C THR A 588 8.17 -17.73 13.98
N PRO A 589 9.04 -17.81 12.97
CA PRO A 589 9.64 -19.08 12.56
C PRO A 589 10.60 -19.60 13.64
N GLY A 590 10.89 -20.89 13.61
CA GLY A 590 11.91 -21.49 14.47
C GLY A 590 11.45 -22.82 15.06
N HIS A 591 10.24 -22.89 15.62
CA HIS A 591 9.64 -24.17 16.02
C HIS A 591 9.44 -25.07 14.80
N THR A 592 8.72 -24.55 13.82
CA THR A 592 8.70 -25.02 12.43
C THR A 592 9.11 -23.87 11.49
N PRO A 593 9.42 -24.13 10.21
CA PRO A 593 9.88 -23.08 9.28
C PRO A 593 8.89 -21.92 9.08
N GLY A 594 7.59 -22.20 9.20
CA GLY A 594 6.55 -21.19 9.06
C GLY A 594 5.67 -21.03 10.29
N HIS A 595 6.18 -21.34 11.49
CA HIS A 595 5.46 -21.14 12.74
C HIS A 595 4.98 -19.69 12.92
N GLN A 596 3.83 -19.51 13.56
CA GLN A 596 3.13 -18.24 13.74
C GLN A 596 2.51 -18.11 15.13
N VAL A 597 2.37 -16.87 15.60
CA VAL A 597 1.59 -16.50 16.79
C VAL A 597 0.38 -15.66 16.39
N LEU A 598 -0.66 -15.64 17.23
CA LEU A 598 -1.84 -14.81 17.02
C LEU A 598 -1.86 -13.65 18.02
N LEU A 599 -1.98 -12.42 17.53
CA LEU A 599 -2.25 -11.23 18.33
C LEU A 599 -3.74 -10.85 18.18
N VAL A 600 -4.46 -10.85 19.29
CA VAL A 600 -5.88 -10.46 19.38
C VAL A 600 -6.00 -9.25 20.29
N ARG A 601 -6.56 -8.16 19.80
CA ARG A 601 -6.90 -6.98 20.60
C ARG A 601 -8.34 -7.11 21.06
N LEU A 602 -8.53 -7.28 22.37
CA LEU A 602 -9.82 -7.42 23.00
C LEU A 602 -10.29 -6.07 23.61
N PRO A 603 -11.58 -5.72 23.50
CA PRO A 603 -12.15 -4.48 24.04
C PRO A 603 -11.77 -4.12 25.50
N LYS A 604 -11.79 -5.08 26.43
CA LYS A 604 -11.52 -4.85 27.87
C LYS A 604 -10.12 -5.28 28.28
N THR A 605 -9.68 -6.42 27.77
CA THR A 605 -8.40 -7.03 28.14
C THR A 605 -7.21 -6.42 27.40
N GLY A 606 -7.44 -5.75 26.27
CA GLY A 606 -6.37 -5.19 25.44
C GLY A 606 -5.67 -6.23 24.59
N ASN A 607 -4.36 -6.10 24.39
CA ASN A 607 -3.61 -6.97 23.48
C ASN A 607 -3.30 -8.33 24.15
N VAL A 608 -3.76 -9.41 23.53
CA VAL A 608 -3.54 -10.80 23.96
C VAL A 608 -2.85 -11.57 22.85
N MET A 609 -1.72 -12.21 23.16
CA MET A 609 -0.98 -13.04 22.22
C MET A 609 -1.15 -14.52 22.56
N LEU A 610 -1.49 -15.34 21.57
CA LEU A 610 -1.49 -16.80 21.66
C LEU A 610 -0.17 -17.32 21.10
N SER A 611 0.58 -18.07 21.92
CA SER A 611 1.97 -18.42 21.64
C SER A 611 2.18 -19.39 20.49
N GLY A 612 1.15 -20.15 20.08
CA GLY A 612 1.40 -21.45 19.44
C GLY A 612 2.44 -22.23 20.25
N ASP A 613 3.46 -22.70 19.55
CA ASP A 613 4.56 -23.52 20.07
C ASP A 613 5.86 -22.74 20.18
N LEU A 614 5.78 -21.40 20.10
CA LEU A 614 6.91 -20.56 20.44
C LEU A 614 7.35 -20.81 21.90
N PHE A 615 6.39 -21.17 22.77
CA PHE A 615 6.59 -21.57 24.15
C PHE A 615 5.61 -22.69 24.49
N HIS A 616 6.06 -23.73 25.20
CA HIS A 616 5.19 -24.83 25.64
C HIS A 616 4.80 -24.71 27.11
N THR A 617 5.67 -24.09 27.92
CA THR A 617 5.45 -23.85 29.35
C THR A 617 5.68 -22.38 29.70
N ARG A 618 5.14 -21.93 30.85
CA ARG A 618 5.43 -20.59 31.39
C ARG A 618 6.94 -20.40 31.62
N GLU A 619 7.65 -21.46 32.01
CA GLU A 619 9.10 -21.42 32.20
C GLU A 619 9.86 -21.19 30.89
N ASN A 620 9.40 -21.77 29.76
CA ASN A 620 9.97 -21.45 28.45
C ASN A 620 9.87 -19.94 28.16
N PHE A 621 8.72 -19.33 28.45
CA PHE A 621 8.51 -17.89 28.25
C PHE A 621 9.32 -17.01 29.21
N GLU A 622 9.52 -17.41 30.46
CA GLU A 622 10.25 -16.55 31.42
C GLU A 622 11.76 -16.59 31.19
N LYS A 623 12.28 -17.74 30.76
CA LYS A 623 13.72 -17.97 30.60
C LYS A 623 14.19 -17.93 29.14
N GLY A 624 13.28 -17.83 28.17
CA GLY A 624 13.60 -17.85 26.74
C GLY A 624 14.09 -19.22 26.27
N LEU A 625 13.54 -20.29 26.84
CA LEU A 625 13.86 -21.69 26.48
C LEU A 625 12.98 -22.15 25.34
N MET A 626 13.39 -23.22 24.67
CA MET A 626 12.62 -23.83 23.59
C MET A 626 12.82 -25.34 23.55
N PRO A 627 11.96 -26.09 22.86
CA PRO A 627 12.21 -27.51 22.63
C PRO A 627 13.52 -27.76 21.89
N SER A 628 14.22 -28.82 22.29
CA SER A 628 15.47 -29.25 21.64
C SER A 628 15.27 -29.73 20.19
N PHE A 629 14.02 -30.01 19.81
CA PHE A 629 13.63 -30.46 18.47
C PHE A 629 13.11 -29.33 17.55
N ASN A 630 13.18 -28.07 17.98
CA ASN A 630 12.82 -26.94 17.12
C ASN A 630 13.62 -26.96 15.80
N PHE A 631 12.94 -26.63 14.69
CA PHE A 631 13.54 -26.60 13.35
C PHE A 631 14.79 -25.72 13.26
N ASN A 632 14.77 -24.55 13.90
CA ASN A 632 15.91 -23.64 13.94
C ASN A 632 15.96 -22.84 15.24
N ARG A 633 17.03 -23.02 16.00
CA ARG A 633 17.26 -22.34 17.29
C ARG A 633 17.44 -20.83 17.15
N ALA A 634 18.19 -20.37 16.14
CA ALA A 634 18.46 -18.94 15.94
C ALA A 634 17.19 -18.18 15.56
N ASP A 635 16.39 -18.73 14.65
CA ASP A 635 15.10 -18.18 14.26
C ASP A 635 14.13 -18.17 15.46
N THR A 636 14.14 -19.23 16.28
CA THR A 636 13.34 -19.29 17.51
C THR A 636 13.71 -18.14 18.46
N LEU A 637 15.00 -17.94 18.74
CA LEU A 637 15.45 -16.83 19.60
C LEU A 637 15.07 -15.45 19.03
N ALA A 638 15.17 -15.26 17.71
CA ALA A 638 14.74 -14.03 17.07
C ALA A 638 13.22 -13.81 17.19
N SER A 639 12.44 -14.88 17.07
CA SER A 639 10.99 -14.87 17.27
C SER A 639 10.61 -14.56 18.73
N ILE A 640 11.32 -15.13 19.71
CA ILE A 640 11.17 -14.85 21.13
C ILE A 640 11.44 -13.37 21.43
N ASP A 641 12.59 -12.84 20.97
CA ASP A 641 12.94 -11.42 21.16
C ASP A 641 11.92 -10.48 20.52
N ARG A 642 11.43 -10.82 19.31
CA ARG A 642 10.34 -10.10 18.65
C ARG A 642 9.08 -10.08 19.52
N VAL A 643 8.65 -11.23 20.04
CA VAL A 643 7.44 -11.35 20.86
C VAL A 643 7.59 -10.56 22.16
N TYR A 644 8.72 -10.63 22.86
CA TYR A 644 8.96 -9.82 24.06
C TYR A 644 8.87 -8.32 23.78
N LYS A 645 9.50 -7.85 22.70
CA LYS A 645 9.42 -6.44 22.30
C LYS A 645 7.99 -6.03 21.98
N MET A 646 7.22 -6.89 21.31
CA MET A 646 5.82 -6.61 21.00
C MET A 646 4.96 -6.54 22.26
N LEU A 647 5.07 -7.51 23.17
CA LEU A 647 4.33 -7.50 24.43
C LEU A 647 4.65 -6.25 25.25
N LYS A 648 5.94 -5.89 25.38
CA LYS A 648 6.38 -4.67 26.05
C LYS A 648 5.80 -3.39 25.41
N ASN A 649 5.90 -3.27 24.09
CA ASN A 649 5.49 -2.05 23.38
C ASN A 649 3.97 -1.89 23.28
N THR A 650 3.22 -2.99 23.39
CA THR A 650 1.75 -2.99 23.27
C THR A 650 1.05 -3.11 24.62
N ASN A 651 1.81 -3.19 25.71
CA ASN A 651 1.32 -3.58 27.04
C ASN A 651 0.43 -4.84 26.96
N GLY A 652 0.89 -5.81 26.17
CA GLY A 652 0.15 -7.03 25.86
C GLY A 652 0.45 -8.16 26.82
N GLN A 653 -0.52 -9.05 26.99
CA GLN A 653 -0.39 -10.30 27.73
C GLN A 653 -0.20 -11.48 26.77
N ILE A 654 0.40 -12.56 27.26
CA ILE A 654 0.62 -13.80 26.50
C ILE A 654 -0.04 -14.99 27.19
N ILE A 655 -0.71 -15.82 26.38
CA ILE A 655 -1.27 -17.11 26.74
C ILE A 655 -0.36 -18.18 26.13
N ILE A 656 0.20 -19.03 26.99
CA ILE A 656 1.05 -20.16 26.60
C ILE A 656 0.13 -21.35 26.37
N GLN A 657 -0.12 -21.71 25.11
CA GLN A 657 -1.21 -22.62 24.72
C GLN A 657 -1.08 -24.02 25.35
N HIS A 658 0.14 -24.55 25.42
CA HIS A 658 0.40 -25.88 25.96
C HIS A 658 0.49 -25.94 27.48
N ASP A 659 0.58 -24.81 28.18
CA ASP A 659 0.71 -24.81 29.63
C ASP A 659 -0.68 -24.97 30.28
N ALA A 660 -0.93 -26.16 30.83
CA ALA A 660 -2.22 -26.49 31.44
C ALA A 660 -2.59 -25.57 32.62
N LYS A 661 -1.60 -25.03 33.34
CA LYS A 661 -1.85 -24.08 34.45
C LYS A 661 -2.24 -22.71 33.91
N GLU A 662 -1.67 -22.29 32.79
CA GLU A 662 -2.10 -21.06 32.09
C GLU A 662 -3.50 -21.21 31.52
N MET A 663 -3.80 -22.34 30.87
CA MET A 663 -5.14 -22.60 30.33
C MET A 663 -6.22 -22.60 31.41
N ALA A 664 -5.91 -23.09 32.62
CA ALA A 664 -6.83 -23.05 33.76
C ALA A 664 -7.12 -21.65 34.31
N LYS A 665 -6.31 -20.63 33.97
CA LYS A 665 -6.54 -19.21 34.37
C LYS A 665 -7.52 -18.49 33.45
N LEU A 666 -7.81 -19.03 32.27
CA LEU A 666 -8.70 -18.41 31.31
C LEU A 666 -10.17 -18.56 31.73
N PRO A 667 -11.09 -17.72 31.22
CA PRO A 667 -12.51 -17.87 31.48
C PRO A 667 -13.00 -19.27 31.16
N ALA A 668 -13.75 -19.88 32.08
CA ALA A 668 -14.30 -21.21 31.87
C ALA A 668 -15.31 -21.19 30.71
N PHE A 669 -15.13 -22.10 29.75
CA PHE A 669 -16.08 -22.29 28.65
C PHE A 669 -17.52 -22.44 29.19
N PRO A 670 -18.53 -21.75 28.61
CA PRO A 670 -18.53 -21.03 27.32
C PRO A 670 -18.14 -19.54 27.38
N GLN A 671 -17.67 -19.04 28.53
CA GLN A 671 -17.30 -17.63 28.67
C GLN A 671 -16.11 -17.28 27.75
N ALA A 672 -16.05 -16.01 27.35
CA ALA A 672 -14.98 -15.48 26.51
C ALA A 672 -14.18 -14.43 27.26
N MET A 673 -12.93 -14.24 26.82
CA MET A 673 -12.21 -13.02 27.09
C MET A 673 -12.78 -11.91 26.20
N GLU A 674 -12.94 -10.73 26.78
CA GLU A 674 -13.49 -9.53 26.14
C GLU A 674 -12.56 -8.34 26.25
#